data_AF-A0A438J2X8-F1
#
_entry.id   AF-A0A438J2X8-F1
#
_cell.length_a   1.000
_cell.length_b   1.000
_cell.length_c   1.000
_cell.angle_alpha   90.00
_cell.angle_beta   90.00
_cell.angle_gamma   90.00
#
_symmetry.space_group_name_H-M   'P 1'
#
loop_
_entity.id
_entity.type
_entity.pdbx_description
1 polymer ?
#
loop_
_entity_poly.entity_id
_entity_poly.type
_entity_poly.pdbx_seq_one_letter_code
_entity_poly.pdbx_strand_id
1 'polypeptide(L)'
;MPSLPSSRSRSRFEFPVCGMLIYITNMLIFDNFCFVLNSLVVILASLGRKIHANAEADSEELVNPPKVEEKIGAVPNGLSTDSDVAKREAESISKRNLRANAEKFEFQAEVSRLMDIIINSLYSNKDIFLRELISNASDALDKIRFLSLTDKEILGEGDTAKLDIQIKLDKEKKILSIRDRGIGMTKDDLIKNLGTIAKSGTSAFVEKMQTSGDLNLIGQFGVGFYSVYLVADYVEVISKHNDDKQYVWESKADGAFAISEDVWNEPLGRGTEIRLHLREEAGEYLEEAKLKELVKRYSEFINFPIYLWASKEVDVEVPADEDESSDEEETSDSSSSEEEVEDEDAEKKPKSKTVKETTYEWELLNDVKAIWLRNPKEDFSEEKPLSWSHFTAEGDVEFKAVLFVPPKAPQDLYESYYNTKKSNLKLYVRRVFISEEFDELLPKYLNFLKGLVDSDTLPLNVSREMLQQHSSLKTIKKKLIRKALDMIRKIADEDPDESNDKDKKDVEKSSDDDEKKGQYAKFWNEFGKSIKLGIIEDASNRNRLAKLLRFESTKSGGKLASLDQYISRMKPGQKDIFYITGNSKEQLEKSPFLERLTKKNYEVIFFTDPVDEYLMQYLMDYEDKKFQNVSKEGLKLGKDSKDKDLKESFKDLTKWWKSALASENVDDVKISNRLADTPCVRVLEINPRHPIIKELQERVVKDSEDEGVKKTAQLMYQTALMESGFLLSDPKHFASNIYDSVKSSLNISPDAAVEEEDEAEEAEAEAEAESKEASTSKGDDAAADADTLKDEL
;
A
#
# COMPACT_ATOMS: atom_id res chain seq x y z
N MET A 1 46.92 -11.09 -18.16
CA MET A 1 48.22 -11.77 -18.39
C MET A 1 48.27 -13.02 -17.51
N PRO A 2 48.88 -14.11 -18.00
CA PRO A 2 48.23 -15.39 -18.37
C PRO A 2 48.53 -16.51 -17.32
N SER A 3 48.22 -17.81 -17.39
CA SER A 3 47.86 -18.79 -18.43
C SER A 3 47.54 -20.15 -17.76
N LEU A 4 46.68 -20.94 -18.40
CA LEU A 4 46.41 -22.40 -18.27
C LEU A 4 47.68 -23.30 -18.27
N PRO A 5 47.63 -24.60 -17.86
CA PRO A 5 47.18 -25.73 -18.73
C PRO A 5 46.32 -26.81 -17.99
N SER A 6 45.30 -27.43 -18.61
CA SER A 6 45.31 -28.67 -19.46
C SER A 6 45.76 -29.94 -18.69
N SER A 7 45.21 -31.17 -18.80
CA SER A 7 44.26 -31.82 -19.71
C SER A 7 43.84 -33.22 -19.17
N ARG A 8 42.61 -33.67 -19.56
CA ARG A 8 42.09 -35.05 -19.83
C ARG A 8 42.54 -36.27 -18.98
N SER A 9 41.58 -37.03 -18.42
CA SER A 9 40.99 -38.26 -19.04
C SER A 9 40.18 -39.19 -18.10
N ARG A 10 39.07 -39.71 -18.66
CA ARG A 10 38.45 -41.06 -18.54
C ARG A 10 37.83 -41.61 -17.22
N SER A 11 36.50 -41.76 -17.29
CA SER A 11 35.66 -42.94 -16.97
C SER A 11 35.68 -43.61 -15.58
N ARG A 12 34.54 -43.56 -14.88
CA ARG A 12 33.65 -44.69 -14.49
C ARG A 12 32.73 -44.24 -13.34
N PHE A 13 31.42 -44.38 -13.54
CA PHE A 13 30.44 -44.27 -12.47
C PHE A 13 30.53 -45.52 -11.58
N GLU A 14 30.99 -45.35 -10.35
CA GLU A 14 30.68 -46.25 -9.24
C GLU A 14 29.88 -45.45 -8.19
N PHE A 15 28.71 -45.98 -7.81
CA PHE A 15 27.83 -45.43 -6.79
C PHE A 15 28.49 -45.48 -5.40
N PRO A 16 28.42 -44.44 -4.55
CA PRO A 16 28.88 -44.55 -3.18
C PRO A 16 27.75 -45.00 -2.25
N VAL A 17 27.93 -46.20 -1.69
CA VAL A 17 27.13 -46.86 -0.65
C VAL A 17 27.03 -46.05 0.67
N CYS A 18 27.71 -44.90 0.79
CA CYS A 18 27.68 -44.04 1.97
C CYS A 18 26.37 -43.25 2.17
N GLY A 19 25.67 -42.85 1.10
CA GLY A 19 24.46 -42.02 1.23
C GLY A 19 23.27 -42.76 1.85
N MET A 20 23.15 -44.06 1.56
CA MET A 20 22.05 -44.90 2.03
C MET A 20 22.20 -45.27 3.52
N LEU A 21 23.44 -45.44 3.98
CA LEU A 21 23.73 -45.69 5.40
C LEU A 21 23.33 -44.49 6.26
N ILE A 22 23.69 -43.26 5.88
CA ILE A 22 23.35 -42.05 6.65
C ILE A 22 21.83 -41.84 6.75
N TYR A 23 21.09 -42.17 5.70
CA TYR A 23 19.63 -42.05 5.70
C TYR A 23 18.96 -43.09 6.62
N ILE A 24 19.47 -44.33 6.65
CA ILE A 24 18.98 -45.40 7.53
C ILE A 24 19.33 -45.11 9.00
N THR A 25 20.51 -44.57 9.29
CA THR A 25 20.88 -44.20 10.67
C THR A 25 20.01 -43.06 11.20
N ASN A 26 19.72 -42.04 10.38
CA ASN A 26 18.86 -40.93 10.79
C ASN A 26 17.40 -41.36 10.98
N MET A 27 16.90 -42.31 10.18
CA MET A 27 15.55 -42.85 10.35
C MET A 27 15.43 -43.69 11.64
N LEU A 28 16.43 -44.51 11.96
CA LEU A 28 16.47 -45.30 13.20
C LEU A 28 16.62 -44.44 14.46
N ILE A 29 17.29 -43.29 14.38
CA ILE A 29 17.40 -42.34 15.49
C ILE A 29 16.05 -41.64 15.72
N PHE A 30 15.33 -41.29 14.64
CA PHE A 30 14.03 -40.64 14.74
C PHE A 30 12.95 -41.58 15.29
N ASP A 31 12.95 -42.84 14.88
CA ASP A 31 12.02 -43.85 15.40
C ASP A 31 12.29 -44.19 16.88
N ASN A 32 13.56 -44.28 17.28
CA ASN A 32 13.92 -44.46 18.69
C ASN A 32 13.54 -43.25 19.56
N PHE A 33 13.68 -42.03 19.03
CA PHE A 33 13.27 -40.82 19.75
C PHE A 33 11.75 -40.75 19.95
N CYS A 34 10.97 -41.09 18.92
CA CYS A 34 9.51 -41.20 19.02
C CYS A 34 9.06 -42.29 20.00
N PHE A 35 9.75 -43.42 20.05
CA PHE A 35 9.44 -44.52 20.98
C PHE A 35 9.73 -44.15 22.44
N VAL A 36 10.84 -43.44 22.70
CA VAL A 36 11.19 -42.92 24.03
C VAL A 36 10.18 -41.86 24.48
N LEU A 37 9.76 -40.96 23.58
CA LEU A 37 8.79 -39.92 23.90
C LEU A 37 7.41 -40.51 24.24
N ASN A 38 6.94 -41.50 23.48
CA ASN A 38 5.69 -42.21 23.79
C ASN A 38 5.78 -43.02 25.09
N SER A 39 6.93 -43.63 25.37
CA SER A 39 7.16 -44.34 26.64
C SER A 39 7.15 -43.37 27.83
N LEU A 40 7.69 -42.16 27.67
CA LEU A 40 7.67 -41.12 28.71
C LEU A 40 6.25 -40.63 29.02
N VAL A 41 5.41 -40.47 27.98
CA VAL A 41 3.99 -40.06 28.13
C VAL A 41 3.18 -41.13 28.87
N VAL A 42 3.44 -42.42 28.60
CA VAL A 42 2.79 -43.53 29.31
C VAL A 42 3.24 -43.61 30.78
N ILE A 43 4.53 -43.35 31.05
CA ILE A 43 5.06 -43.33 32.43
C ILE A 43 4.48 -42.14 33.22
N LEU A 44 4.39 -40.95 32.62
CA LEU A 44 3.78 -39.76 33.24
C LEU A 44 2.27 -39.95 33.50
N ALA A 45 1.56 -40.62 32.59
CA ALA A 45 0.14 -40.98 32.78
C ALA A 45 -0.07 -42.05 33.88
N SER A 46 0.96 -42.86 34.18
CA SER A 46 0.94 -43.83 35.28
C SER A 46 1.28 -43.19 36.64
N LEU A 47 2.16 -42.18 36.67
CA LEU A 47 2.43 -41.37 37.87
C LEU A 47 1.21 -40.51 38.24
N GLY A 48 0.52 -39.92 37.26
CA GLY A 48 -0.72 -39.17 37.49
C GLY A 48 -1.85 -40.03 38.09
N ARG A 49 -1.92 -41.32 37.73
CA ARG A 49 -2.88 -42.27 38.30
C ARG A 49 -2.52 -42.77 39.70
N LYS A 50 -1.23 -42.77 40.08
CA LYS A 50 -0.81 -43.08 41.47
C LYS A 50 -0.99 -41.91 42.44
N ILE A 51 -1.00 -40.68 41.95
CA ILE A 51 -1.25 -39.49 42.79
C ILE A 51 -2.75 -39.35 43.13
N HIS A 52 -3.65 -39.86 42.28
CA HIS A 52 -5.09 -39.88 42.56
C HIS A 52 -5.57 -41.01 43.50
N ALA A 53 -4.72 -41.99 43.84
CA ALA A 53 -5.10 -43.14 44.67
C ALA A 53 -4.63 -43.04 46.14
N ASN A 54 -3.92 -41.98 46.53
CA ASN A 54 -3.39 -41.77 47.88
C ASN A 54 -4.04 -40.58 48.63
N ALA A 55 -5.22 -40.13 48.21
CA ALA A 55 -5.95 -39.04 48.85
C ALA A 55 -7.29 -39.48 49.46
N GLU A 56 -7.40 -40.73 49.91
CA GLU A 56 -8.51 -41.20 50.76
C GLU A 56 -7.96 -42.13 51.86
N ALA A 57 -7.59 -41.56 53.01
CA ALA A 57 -7.70 -42.15 54.34
C ALA A 57 -7.31 -41.11 55.43
N ASP A 58 -8.13 -41.07 56.47
CA ASP A 58 -7.93 -40.44 57.80
C ASP A 58 -8.08 -38.91 57.96
N SER A 59 -9.28 -38.45 58.32
CA SER A 59 -9.57 -38.01 59.71
C SER A 59 -10.98 -37.37 59.83
N GLU A 60 -11.66 -37.73 60.92
CA GLU A 60 -13.02 -37.32 61.32
C GLU A 60 -13.06 -35.86 61.82
N GLU A 61 -14.02 -35.05 61.36
CA GLU A 61 -15.02 -34.30 62.17
C GLU A 61 -15.73 -33.17 61.37
N LEU A 62 -16.96 -32.91 61.79
CA LEU A 62 -18.10 -32.29 61.09
C LEU A 62 -18.02 -30.77 60.86
N VAL A 63 -18.30 -30.30 59.63
CA VAL A 63 -19.10 -29.08 59.39
C VAL A 63 -19.87 -29.21 58.05
N ASN A 64 -21.20 -29.07 58.09
CA ASN A 64 -22.08 -29.13 56.91
C ASN A 64 -21.87 -27.94 55.94
N PRO A 65 -21.79 -28.13 54.61
CA PRO A 65 -21.84 -27.04 53.64
C PRO A 65 -23.29 -26.63 53.32
N PRO A 66 -23.56 -25.35 52.98
CA PRO A 66 -24.88 -24.93 52.53
C PRO A 66 -25.14 -25.43 51.10
N LYS A 67 -26.37 -25.88 50.86
CA LYS A 67 -26.87 -26.34 49.56
C LYS A 67 -26.75 -25.23 48.50
N VAL A 68 -26.14 -25.56 47.37
CA VAL A 68 -26.25 -24.79 46.13
C VAL A 68 -27.35 -25.43 45.30
N GLU A 69 -28.44 -24.71 45.06
CA GLU A 69 -29.46 -25.07 44.09
C GLU A 69 -28.89 -24.91 42.66
N GLU A 70 -29.02 -25.95 41.85
CA GLU A 70 -28.79 -25.90 40.41
C GLU A 70 -29.83 -25.00 39.74
N LYS A 71 -29.38 -23.91 39.12
CA LYS A 71 -30.07 -23.33 37.96
C LYS A 71 -29.07 -23.14 36.82
N ILE A 72 -29.03 -24.15 35.97
CA ILE A 72 -28.61 -24.07 34.57
C ILE A 72 -29.64 -23.20 33.85
N GLY A 73 -29.18 -22.21 33.07
CA GLY A 73 -29.99 -21.57 32.03
C GLY A 73 -30.28 -20.09 32.22
N ALA A 74 -29.26 -19.25 32.11
CA ALA A 74 -29.36 -17.92 31.48
C ALA A 74 -27.94 -17.50 31.07
N VAL A 75 -27.73 -17.27 29.78
CA VAL A 75 -26.53 -16.59 29.28
C VAL A 75 -26.89 -15.10 29.23
N PRO A 76 -26.36 -14.24 30.10
CA PRO A 76 -26.41 -12.81 29.87
C PRO A 76 -25.22 -12.44 28.98
N ASN A 77 -25.57 -11.84 27.84
CA ASN A 77 -24.80 -10.93 26.99
C ASN A 77 -23.30 -10.76 27.29
N GLY A 78 -22.52 -10.90 26.22
CA GLY A 78 -21.10 -10.59 26.19
C GLY A 78 -20.77 -9.17 26.65
N LEU A 79 -19.58 -9.06 27.21
CA LEU A 79 -18.68 -7.90 27.32
C LEU A 79 -17.71 -8.26 28.45
N SER A 80 -16.66 -9.04 28.13
CA SER A 80 -15.48 -9.08 29.00
C SER A 80 -14.63 -7.88 28.60
N THR A 81 -14.97 -6.71 29.11
CA THR A 81 -14.07 -5.56 29.06
C THR A 81 -12.82 -5.90 29.86
N ASP A 82 -11.66 -5.37 29.49
CA ASP A 82 -10.40 -5.53 30.25
C ASP A 82 -10.54 -5.17 31.74
N SER A 83 -11.57 -4.39 32.11
CA SER A 83 -11.91 -4.10 33.50
C SER A 83 -12.31 -5.35 34.31
N ASP A 84 -12.95 -6.33 33.69
CA ASP A 84 -13.38 -7.57 34.34
C ASP A 84 -12.25 -8.59 34.43
N VAL A 85 -11.31 -8.56 33.48
CA VAL A 85 -10.06 -9.33 33.56
C VAL A 85 -9.15 -8.76 34.64
N ALA A 86 -8.95 -7.44 34.65
CA ALA A 86 -8.19 -6.76 35.70
C ALA A 86 -8.83 -6.92 37.08
N LYS A 87 -10.17 -6.91 37.18
CA LYS A 87 -10.88 -7.23 38.43
C LYS A 87 -10.69 -8.69 38.83
N ARG A 88 -10.79 -9.66 37.91
CA ARG A 88 -10.55 -11.08 38.23
C ARG A 88 -9.09 -11.34 38.60
N GLU A 89 -8.14 -10.68 37.95
CA GLU A 89 -6.72 -10.76 38.29
C GLU A 89 -6.46 -10.10 39.66
N ALA A 90 -7.01 -8.91 39.93
CA ALA A 90 -6.94 -8.25 41.23
C ALA A 90 -7.60 -9.08 42.35
N GLU A 91 -8.74 -9.73 42.06
CA GLU A 91 -9.42 -10.68 42.96
C GLU A 91 -8.63 -11.98 43.15
N SER A 92 -7.88 -12.42 42.13
CA SER A 92 -7.00 -13.60 42.23
C SER A 92 -5.71 -13.30 43.01
N ILE A 93 -5.20 -12.06 42.90
CA ILE A 93 -4.06 -11.54 43.65
C ILE A 93 -4.46 -11.31 45.12
N SER A 94 -5.68 -10.82 45.37
CA SER A 94 -6.20 -10.60 46.72
C SER A 94 -6.54 -11.90 47.47
N LYS A 95 -6.75 -13.03 46.76
CA LYS A 95 -7.00 -14.35 47.36
C LYS A 95 -5.78 -14.98 48.03
N ARG A 96 -4.56 -14.48 47.80
CA ARG A 96 -3.39 -14.88 48.60
C ARG A 96 -3.29 -13.97 49.81
N ASN A 97 -3.68 -14.49 50.97
CA ASN A 97 -3.43 -13.81 52.23
C ASN A 97 -1.93 -13.57 52.40
N LEU A 98 -1.56 -12.30 52.63
CA LEU A 98 -0.20 -11.92 53.02
C LEU A 98 0.16 -12.69 54.30
N ARG A 99 1.42 -13.11 54.42
CA ARG A 99 1.89 -13.82 55.62
C ARG A 99 1.62 -12.95 56.85
N ALA A 100 1.21 -13.56 57.97
CA ALA A 100 0.79 -12.84 59.18
C ALA A 100 1.89 -11.94 59.80
N ASN A 101 3.14 -12.15 59.41
CA ASN A 101 4.31 -11.34 59.80
C ASN A 101 4.85 -10.46 58.66
N ALA A 102 4.10 -10.28 57.59
CA ALA A 102 4.49 -9.41 56.50
C ALA A 102 4.25 -7.94 56.86
N GLU A 103 5.28 -7.12 56.73
CA GLU A 103 5.16 -5.66 56.81
C GLU A 103 4.72 -5.12 55.45
N LYS A 104 3.68 -4.29 55.45
CA LYS A 104 3.13 -3.66 54.24
C LYS A 104 3.79 -2.30 54.05
N PHE A 105 4.42 -2.11 52.90
CA PHE A 105 4.94 -0.83 52.45
C PHE A 105 4.15 -0.36 51.22
N GLU A 106 3.97 0.95 51.08
CA GLU A 106 3.41 1.55 49.88
C GLU A 106 4.52 1.84 48.87
N PHE A 107 4.23 1.65 47.58
CA PHE A 107 5.16 2.00 46.51
C PHE A 107 5.50 3.49 46.58
N GLN A 108 6.78 3.81 46.59
CA GLN A 108 7.30 5.17 46.53
C GLN A 108 7.76 5.48 45.11
N ALA A 109 7.58 6.72 44.67
CA ALA A 109 8.04 7.18 43.37
C ALA A 109 8.74 8.54 43.49
N GLU A 110 9.88 8.67 42.82
CA GLU A 110 10.65 9.92 42.77
C GLU A 110 10.12 10.79 41.63
N VAL A 111 9.36 11.84 41.99
CA VAL A 111 8.65 12.70 41.02
C VAL A 111 9.58 13.33 40.00
N SER A 112 10.76 13.82 40.43
CA SER A 112 11.73 14.46 39.54
C SER A 112 12.24 13.51 38.46
N ARG A 113 12.49 12.23 38.79
CA ARG A 113 12.88 11.22 37.80
C ARG A 113 11.73 10.80 36.89
N LEU A 114 10.51 10.73 37.41
CA LEU A 114 9.33 10.43 36.59
C LEU A 114 9.07 11.53 35.55
N MET A 115 9.20 12.79 35.94
CA MET A 115 9.10 13.93 35.02
C MET A 115 10.16 13.83 33.92
N ASP A 116 11.42 13.54 34.29
CA ASP A 116 12.51 13.36 33.33
C ASP A 116 12.21 12.24 32.32
N ILE A 117 11.67 11.10 32.75
CA ILE A 117 11.27 10.01 31.86
C ILE A 117 10.12 10.43 30.93
N ILE A 118 9.11 11.12 31.45
CA ILE A 118 7.95 11.58 30.66
C ILE A 118 8.41 12.58 29.59
N ILE A 119 9.32 13.49 29.93
CA ILE A 119 9.79 14.52 29.02
C ILE A 119 10.79 13.94 28.02
N ASN A 120 11.80 13.19 28.46
CA ASN A 120 12.93 12.83 27.61
C ASN A 120 12.85 11.43 26.97
N SER A 121 11.97 10.55 27.45
CA SER A 121 11.94 9.13 27.00
C SER A 121 10.60 8.64 26.48
N LEU A 122 9.49 9.31 26.81
CA LEU A 122 8.15 8.82 26.47
C LEU A 122 7.72 9.18 25.04
N TYR A 123 8.15 10.34 24.55
CA TYR A 123 7.76 10.89 23.26
C TYR A 123 8.95 10.90 22.30
N SER A 124 8.71 10.47 21.06
CA SER A 124 9.75 10.46 20.02
C SER A 124 9.79 11.78 19.25
N ASN A 125 8.62 12.39 19.04
CA ASN A 125 8.46 13.65 18.33
C ASN A 125 8.02 14.76 19.29
N LYS A 126 8.70 15.92 19.25
CA LYS A 126 8.35 17.09 20.06
C LYS A 126 7.01 17.70 19.65
N ASP A 127 6.64 17.62 18.37
CA ASP A 127 5.42 18.20 17.78
C ASP A 127 4.11 17.78 18.48
N ILE A 128 4.12 16.66 19.21
CA ILE A 128 2.96 16.11 19.90
C ILE A 128 2.45 17.00 21.03
N PHE A 129 3.25 17.94 21.56
CA PHE A 129 2.81 18.81 22.66
C PHE A 129 1.51 19.56 22.29
N LEU A 130 1.43 20.06 21.06
CA LEU A 130 0.27 20.82 20.59
C LEU A 130 -0.95 19.91 20.43
N ARG A 131 -0.75 18.66 19.95
CA ARG A 131 -1.80 17.64 19.89
C ARG A 131 -2.37 17.35 21.28
N GLU A 132 -1.53 17.15 22.29
CA GLU A 132 -1.98 16.86 23.66
C GLU A 132 -2.72 18.06 24.26
N LEU A 133 -2.26 19.29 24.05
CA LEU A 133 -2.93 20.49 24.53
C LEU A 133 -4.31 20.70 23.88
N ILE A 134 -4.41 20.57 22.56
CA ILE A 134 -5.70 20.69 21.85
C ILE A 134 -6.65 19.56 22.26
N SER A 135 -6.14 18.34 22.47
CA SER A 135 -6.95 17.21 22.96
C SER A 135 -7.52 17.50 24.35
N ASN A 136 -6.70 18.05 25.27
CA ASN A 136 -7.15 18.43 26.61
C ASN A 136 -8.18 19.58 26.58
N ALA A 137 -7.96 20.57 25.71
CA ALA A 137 -8.91 21.66 25.49
C ALA A 137 -10.25 21.14 24.94
N SER A 138 -10.22 20.23 23.97
CA SER A 138 -11.42 19.56 23.44
C SER A 138 -12.18 18.80 24.53
N ASP A 139 -11.46 18.04 25.39
CA ASP A 139 -12.08 17.34 26.53
C ASP A 139 -12.75 18.33 27.50
N ALA A 140 -12.14 19.48 27.76
CA ALA A 140 -12.70 20.52 28.62
C ALA A 140 -13.97 21.15 28.01
N LEU A 141 -13.99 21.33 26.69
CA LEU A 141 -15.15 21.82 25.93
C LEU A 141 -16.30 20.79 25.89
N ASP A 142 -15.98 19.50 25.73
CA ASP A 142 -17.00 18.45 25.77
C ASP A 142 -17.60 18.27 27.18
N LYS A 143 -16.80 18.41 28.24
CA LYS A 143 -17.30 18.40 29.63
C LYS A 143 -18.34 19.50 29.86
N ILE A 144 -18.02 20.74 29.50
CA ILE A 144 -18.96 21.86 29.70
C ILE A 144 -20.19 21.73 28.80
N ARG A 145 -20.02 21.27 27.56
CA ARG A 145 -21.12 20.98 26.64
C ARG A 145 -22.05 19.90 27.16
N PHE A 146 -21.50 18.88 27.79
CA PHE A 146 -22.30 17.81 28.38
C PHE A 146 -23.08 18.30 29.61
N LEU A 147 -22.41 19.04 30.50
CA LEU A 147 -23.08 19.64 31.66
C LEU A 147 -24.20 20.60 31.24
N SER A 148 -24.02 21.32 30.14
CA SER A 148 -25.03 22.24 29.62
C SER A 148 -26.29 21.57 29.06
N LEU A 149 -26.24 20.27 28.77
CA LEU A 149 -27.44 19.48 28.46
C LEU A 149 -28.36 19.34 29.67
N THR A 150 -27.79 19.36 30.87
CA THR A 150 -28.56 19.26 32.13
C THR A 150 -28.89 20.64 32.70
N ASP A 151 -27.94 21.59 32.60
CA ASP A 151 -28.10 22.96 33.09
C ASP A 151 -27.56 23.99 32.09
N LYS A 152 -28.48 24.67 31.39
CA LYS A 152 -28.14 25.62 30.33
C LYS A 152 -27.46 26.89 30.84
N GLU A 153 -27.61 27.25 32.11
CA GLU A 153 -27.05 28.50 32.67
C GLU A 153 -25.53 28.43 32.80
N ILE A 154 -24.97 27.22 32.85
CA ILE A 154 -23.52 26.95 32.97
C ILE A 154 -22.70 27.53 31.81
N LEU A 155 -23.29 27.68 30.61
CA LEU A 155 -22.60 28.25 29.45
C LEU A 155 -22.43 29.77 29.54
N GLY A 156 -23.19 30.47 30.39
CA GLY A 156 -23.20 31.93 30.44
C GLY A 156 -23.79 32.57 29.17
N GLU A 157 -23.56 33.88 29.00
CA GLU A 157 -24.05 34.69 27.87
C GLU A 157 -22.89 35.32 27.08
N GLY A 158 -23.16 35.74 25.83
CA GLY A 158 -22.19 36.44 24.98
C GLY A 158 -20.98 35.58 24.62
N ASP A 159 -19.77 36.12 24.81
CA ASP A 159 -18.51 35.43 24.46
C ASP A 159 -18.22 34.18 25.30
N THR A 160 -18.81 34.09 26.50
CA THR A 160 -18.67 32.92 27.38
C THR A 160 -19.49 31.72 26.90
N ALA A 161 -20.54 31.93 26.10
CA ALA A 161 -21.34 30.84 25.53
C ALA A 161 -20.65 30.12 24.37
N LYS A 162 -19.61 30.73 23.78
CA LYS A 162 -18.86 30.15 22.66
C LYS A 162 -17.96 29.01 23.15
N LEU A 163 -17.89 27.95 22.35
CA LEU A 163 -17.04 26.79 22.57
C LEU A 163 -15.99 26.74 21.45
N ASP A 164 -14.79 27.25 21.75
CA ASP A 164 -13.70 27.39 20.79
C ASP A 164 -12.34 27.16 21.49
N ILE A 165 -11.31 26.92 20.67
CA ILE A 165 -9.89 26.84 21.06
C ILE A 165 -9.16 27.94 20.28
N GLN A 166 -8.33 28.72 20.96
CA GLN A 166 -7.63 29.86 20.41
C GLN A 166 -6.13 29.72 20.65
N ILE A 167 -5.34 29.83 19.59
CA ILE A 167 -3.88 29.76 19.62
C ILE A 167 -3.33 31.15 19.28
N LYS A 168 -2.55 31.71 20.20
CA LYS A 168 -1.92 33.03 20.02
C LYS A 168 -0.43 32.91 20.25
N LEU A 169 0.32 33.52 19.34
CA LEU A 169 1.78 33.57 19.40
C LEU A 169 2.25 34.99 19.69
N ASP A 170 3.11 35.14 20.69
CA ASP A 170 3.85 36.37 20.98
C ASP A 170 5.34 36.11 20.67
N LYS A 171 5.78 36.52 19.47
CA LYS A 171 7.16 36.30 19.01
C LYS A 171 8.19 37.07 19.83
N GLU A 172 7.84 38.25 20.33
CA GLU A 172 8.75 39.11 21.10
C GLU A 172 9.08 38.49 22.45
N LYS A 173 8.05 37.95 23.13
CA LYS A 173 8.22 37.30 24.43
C LYS A 173 8.55 35.81 24.34
N LYS A 174 8.51 35.23 23.13
CA LYS A 174 8.63 33.78 22.88
C LYS A 174 7.57 32.98 23.64
N ILE A 175 6.34 33.50 23.69
CA ILE A 175 5.22 32.87 24.40
C ILE A 175 4.22 32.32 23.39
N LEU A 176 3.94 31.02 23.50
CA LEU A 176 2.83 30.38 22.80
C LEU A 176 1.67 30.17 23.78
N SER A 177 0.52 30.79 23.50
CA SER A 177 -0.67 30.74 24.35
C SER A 177 -1.76 29.91 23.69
N ILE A 178 -2.31 28.95 24.43
CA ILE A 178 -3.44 28.12 24.02
C ILE A 178 -4.57 28.39 25.01
N ARG A 179 -5.67 28.98 24.53
CA ARG A 179 -6.85 29.28 25.33
C ARG A 179 -8.02 28.41 24.90
N ASP A 180 -8.67 27.77 25.86
CA ASP A 180 -9.94 27.07 25.65
C ASP A 180 -11.06 27.73 26.45
N ARG A 181 -12.28 27.66 25.92
CA ARG A 181 -13.51 28.10 26.60
C ARG A 181 -14.28 26.95 27.26
N GLY A 182 -13.55 25.94 27.71
CA GLY A 182 -14.07 24.74 28.36
C GLY A 182 -14.55 25.00 29.78
N ILE A 183 -14.59 23.94 30.59
CA ILE A 183 -15.09 23.98 31.97
C ILE A 183 -14.17 24.73 32.94
N GLY A 184 -12.86 24.77 32.68
CA GLY A 184 -11.86 25.30 33.60
C GLY A 184 -11.59 24.37 34.80
N MET A 185 -10.72 24.80 35.71
CA MET A 185 -10.30 24.04 36.90
C MET A 185 -10.43 24.91 38.15
N THR A 186 -10.91 24.31 39.23
CA THR A 186 -10.86 24.92 40.57
C THR A 186 -9.44 24.88 41.13
N LYS A 187 -9.16 25.61 42.22
CA LYS A 187 -7.85 25.51 42.91
C LYS A 187 -7.51 24.06 43.30
N ASP A 188 -8.52 23.33 43.76
CA ASP A 188 -8.39 21.93 44.14
C ASP A 188 -8.08 21.03 42.94
N ASP A 189 -8.69 21.30 41.78
CA ASP A 189 -8.40 20.57 40.54
C ASP A 189 -6.99 20.84 40.03
N LEU A 190 -6.51 22.09 40.10
CA LEU A 190 -5.12 22.42 39.75
C LEU A 190 -4.13 21.60 40.59
N ILE A 191 -4.37 21.47 41.90
CA ILE A 191 -3.52 20.66 42.78
C ILE A 191 -3.65 19.16 42.47
N LYS A 192 -4.88 18.66 42.35
CA LYS A 192 -5.17 17.22 42.29
C LYS A 192 -4.98 16.61 40.91
N ASN A 193 -5.17 17.37 39.83
CA ASN A 193 -5.15 16.87 38.45
C ASN A 193 -3.87 17.27 37.72
N LEU A 194 -3.41 18.53 37.84
CA LEU A 194 -2.13 18.96 37.25
C LEU A 194 -0.93 18.71 38.17
N GLY A 195 -1.14 18.70 39.49
CA GLY A 195 -0.06 18.44 40.46
C GLY A 195 0.23 16.96 40.74
N THR A 196 -0.54 16.03 40.15
CA THR A 196 -0.38 14.59 40.37
C THR A 196 -0.16 13.87 39.05
N ILE A 197 1.00 13.22 38.90
CA ILE A 197 1.32 12.42 37.71
C ILE A 197 0.40 11.19 37.63
N ALA A 198 0.00 10.82 36.42
CA ALA A 198 -0.88 9.67 36.13
C ALA A 198 -2.31 9.79 36.71
N LYS A 199 -2.78 11.03 36.92
CA LYS A 199 -4.15 11.31 37.32
C LYS A 199 -4.86 12.12 36.24
N SER A 200 -5.96 11.57 35.73
CA SER A 200 -6.77 12.21 34.69
C SER A 200 -8.12 12.64 35.26
N GLY A 201 -8.37 13.95 35.28
CA GLY A 201 -9.70 14.49 35.60
C GLY A 201 -10.76 14.10 34.56
N THR A 202 -10.35 13.76 33.34
CA THR A 202 -11.24 13.23 32.30
C THR A 202 -11.73 11.83 32.65
N SER A 203 -10.85 10.93 33.10
CA SER A 203 -11.24 9.58 33.52
C SER A 203 -12.22 9.61 34.70
N ALA A 204 -11.96 10.46 35.70
CA ALA A 204 -12.85 10.64 36.84
C ALA A 204 -14.22 11.23 36.45
N PHE A 205 -14.28 12.07 35.41
CA PHE A 205 -15.54 12.58 34.87
C PHE A 205 -16.34 11.48 34.17
N VAL A 206 -15.67 10.66 33.33
CA VAL A 206 -16.31 9.52 32.66
C VAL A 206 -16.91 8.57 33.69
N GLU A 207 -16.16 8.17 34.73
CA GLU A 207 -16.66 7.28 35.79
C GLU A 207 -17.92 7.82 36.48
N LYS A 208 -17.98 9.13 36.76
CA LYS A 208 -19.15 9.78 37.37
C LYS A 208 -20.36 9.84 36.43
N MET A 209 -20.13 9.83 35.11
CA MET A 209 -21.16 10.05 34.09
C MET A 209 -21.54 8.80 33.30
N GLN A 210 -21.03 7.61 33.68
CA GLN A 210 -21.32 6.31 33.02
C GLN A 210 -22.82 5.96 32.92
N THR A 211 -23.70 6.64 33.66
CA THR A 211 -25.15 6.44 33.61
C THR A 211 -25.87 7.17 32.47
N SER A 212 -25.22 8.09 31.76
CA SER A 212 -25.91 9.07 30.90
C SER A 212 -25.15 9.41 29.60
N GLY A 213 -25.18 8.54 28.59
CA GLY A 213 -24.83 8.86 27.19
C GLY A 213 -23.40 8.54 26.73
N ASP A 214 -23.20 8.59 25.40
CA ASP A 214 -21.91 8.35 24.73
C ASP A 214 -20.97 9.55 24.87
N LEU A 215 -20.17 9.55 25.94
CA LEU A 215 -19.09 10.51 26.16
C LEU A 215 -17.77 9.99 25.57
N ASN A 216 -17.43 10.44 24.36
CA ASN A 216 -16.18 10.09 23.68
C ASN A 216 -15.04 11.05 24.05
N LEU A 217 -14.65 11.08 25.33
CA LEU A 217 -13.51 11.89 25.79
C LEU A 217 -12.18 11.21 25.45
N ILE A 218 -11.15 11.99 25.15
CA ILE A 218 -9.87 11.53 24.60
C ILE A 218 -8.91 11.16 25.74
N GLY A 219 -8.74 12.01 26.76
CA GLY A 219 -7.75 11.89 27.83
C GLY A 219 -7.97 10.72 28.80
N GLN A 220 -6.98 9.82 28.93
CA GLN A 220 -7.06 8.65 29.83
C GLN A 220 -5.90 8.53 30.82
N PHE A 221 -4.67 8.83 30.39
CA PHE A 221 -3.44 8.50 31.14
C PHE A 221 -3.04 9.53 32.21
N GLY A 222 -3.38 10.82 32.03
CA GLY A 222 -2.98 11.88 32.97
C GLY A 222 -1.48 12.23 32.91
N VAL A 223 -0.84 12.06 31.75
CA VAL A 223 0.56 12.46 31.51
C VAL A 223 0.74 13.42 30.32
N GLY A 224 -0.26 13.54 29.44
CA GLY A 224 -0.15 14.32 28.20
C GLY A 224 0.13 15.80 28.41
N PHE A 225 -0.35 16.41 29.50
CA PHE A 225 -0.04 17.81 29.83
C PHE A 225 1.47 18.06 29.94
N TYR A 226 2.23 17.16 30.54
CA TYR A 226 3.67 17.37 30.78
C TYR A 226 4.52 17.34 29.50
N SER A 227 3.94 16.94 28.35
CA SER A 227 4.62 17.04 27.06
C SER A 227 4.97 18.48 26.67
N VAL A 228 4.34 19.50 27.27
CA VAL A 228 4.69 20.92 27.10
C VAL A 228 6.16 21.22 27.40
N TYR A 229 6.77 20.48 28.33
CA TYR A 229 8.18 20.66 28.70
C TYR A 229 9.17 20.07 27.68
N LEU A 230 8.68 19.46 26.59
CA LEU A 230 9.49 19.16 25.41
C LEU A 230 9.96 20.43 24.69
N VAL A 231 9.17 21.50 24.79
CA VAL A 231 9.35 22.75 24.02
C VAL A 231 9.44 24.00 24.90
N ALA A 232 9.07 23.93 26.18
CA ALA A 232 9.07 25.05 27.12
C ALA A 232 9.94 24.80 28.36
N ASP A 233 10.55 25.87 28.88
CA ASP A 233 11.29 25.87 30.16
C ASP A 233 10.37 26.19 31.35
N TYR A 234 9.32 26.95 31.08
CA TYR A 234 8.41 27.46 32.09
C TYR A 234 6.99 27.51 31.52
N VAL A 235 6.03 27.09 32.33
CA VAL A 235 4.64 26.96 31.93
C VAL A 235 3.74 27.60 32.96
N GLU A 236 2.80 28.42 32.48
CA GLU A 236 1.74 29.02 33.26
C GLU A 236 0.40 28.46 32.79
N VAL A 237 -0.45 28.09 33.74
CA VAL A 237 -1.81 27.63 33.49
C VAL A 237 -2.76 28.53 34.27
N ILE A 238 -3.46 29.39 33.56
CA ILE A 238 -4.44 30.33 34.10
C ILE A 238 -5.81 29.69 33.91
N SER A 239 -6.54 29.39 34.98
CA SER A 239 -7.83 28.71 34.85
C SER A 239 -8.92 29.37 35.68
N LYS A 240 -10.13 29.40 35.13
CA LYS A 240 -11.34 29.91 35.77
C LYS A 240 -12.47 28.89 35.60
N HIS A 241 -12.80 28.22 36.70
CA HIS A 241 -14.02 27.41 36.82
C HIS A 241 -15.20 28.28 37.29
N ASN A 242 -16.44 27.95 36.91
CA ASN A 242 -17.62 28.73 37.33
C ASN A 242 -17.75 28.83 38.86
N ASP A 243 -17.48 27.72 39.56
CA ASP A 243 -17.61 27.59 41.02
C ASP A 243 -16.43 28.15 41.84
N ASP A 244 -15.41 28.72 41.20
CA ASP A 244 -14.22 29.19 41.90
C ASP A 244 -13.65 30.47 41.27
N LYS A 245 -12.65 31.08 41.94
CA LYS A 245 -11.92 32.24 41.42
C LYS A 245 -10.96 31.86 40.29
N GLN A 246 -10.38 32.87 39.64
CA GLN A 246 -9.30 32.67 38.67
C GLN A 246 -7.99 32.42 39.42
N TYR A 247 -7.26 31.38 39.02
CA TYR A 247 -5.98 31.02 39.61
C TYR A 247 -4.92 30.86 38.52
N VAL A 248 -3.68 31.18 38.87
CA VAL A 248 -2.49 30.91 38.05
C VAL A 248 -1.71 29.78 38.71
N TRP A 249 -1.47 28.71 37.95
CA TRP A 249 -0.54 27.64 38.27
C TRP A 249 0.75 27.84 37.47
N GLU A 250 1.90 27.69 38.11
CA GLU A 250 3.21 27.93 37.49
C GLU A 250 4.22 26.83 37.86
N SER A 251 5.00 26.36 36.89
CA SER A 251 6.05 25.36 37.14
C SER A 251 7.15 25.32 36.06
N LYS A 252 8.35 24.94 36.50
CA LYS A 252 9.55 24.69 35.68
C LYS A 252 9.88 23.20 35.50
N ALA A 253 8.95 22.30 35.88
CA ALA A 253 9.17 20.85 35.91
C ALA A 253 10.34 20.38 36.81
N ASP A 254 10.71 21.16 37.82
CA ASP A 254 11.78 20.84 38.79
C ASP A 254 11.29 19.99 39.98
N GLY A 255 10.08 19.45 39.89
CA GLY A 255 9.42 18.67 40.94
C GLY A 255 8.50 19.50 41.84
N ALA A 256 8.36 20.81 41.61
CA ALA A 256 7.44 21.68 42.33
C ALA A 256 6.59 22.54 41.38
N PHE A 257 5.51 23.09 41.93
CA PHE A 257 4.65 24.09 41.28
C PHE A 257 4.10 25.05 42.32
N ALA A 258 3.72 26.26 41.89
CA ALA A 258 3.05 27.24 42.73
C ALA A 258 1.66 27.56 42.18
N ILE A 259 0.75 27.98 43.08
CA ILE A 259 -0.59 28.44 42.73
C ILE A 259 -0.88 29.75 43.45
N SER A 260 -1.31 30.75 42.69
CA SER A 260 -1.69 32.07 43.18
C SER A 260 -3.07 32.47 42.65
N GLU A 261 -3.79 33.30 43.41
CA GLU A 261 -5.02 33.94 42.92
C GLU A 261 -4.63 34.98 41.86
N ASP A 262 -5.29 34.95 40.71
CA ASP A 262 -4.95 35.84 39.60
C ASP A 262 -5.54 37.23 39.82
N VAL A 263 -4.67 38.24 39.89
CA VAL A 263 -5.06 39.64 40.07
C VAL A 263 -4.48 40.57 39.00
N TRP A 264 -3.76 40.03 38.00
CA TRP A 264 -3.02 40.83 37.02
C TRP A 264 -3.30 40.47 35.56
N ASN A 265 -3.82 39.26 35.26
CA ASN A 265 -4.26 38.95 33.91
C ASN A 265 -5.72 39.37 33.70
N GLU A 266 -6.11 39.44 32.43
CA GLU A 266 -7.49 39.67 32.06
C GLU A 266 -8.39 38.52 32.56
N PRO A 267 -9.64 38.83 33.02
CA PRO A 267 -10.58 37.79 33.41
C PRO A 267 -10.93 36.87 32.22
N LEU A 268 -10.73 35.57 32.40
CA LEU A 268 -11.03 34.58 31.36
C LEU A 268 -12.53 34.36 31.14
N GLY A 269 -13.35 34.67 32.15
CA GLY A 269 -14.77 34.32 32.21
C GLY A 269 -14.97 32.85 32.58
N ARG A 270 -14.51 31.94 31.71
CA ARG A 270 -14.51 30.48 31.91
C ARG A 270 -13.45 29.82 31.04
N GLY A 271 -12.89 28.70 31.52
CA GLY A 271 -11.96 27.86 30.76
C GLY A 271 -10.53 28.00 31.26
N THR A 272 -9.56 27.76 30.38
CA THR A 272 -8.13 27.78 30.72
C THR A 272 -7.32 28.45 29.62
N GLU A 273 -6.28 29.18 30.00
CA GLU A 273 -5.22 29.67 29.13
C GLU A 273 -3.88 29.07 29.59
N ILE A 274 -3.21 28.35 28.69
CA ILE A 274 -1.89 27.76 28.93
C ILE A 274 -0.87 28.61 28.17
N ARG A 275 0.11 29.17 28.88
CA ARG A 275 1.21 29.94 28.29
C ARG A 275 2.50 29.14 28.41
N LEU A 276 3.10 28.88 27.25
CA LEU A 276 4.35 28.16 27.10
C LEU A 276 5.47 29.17 26.85
N HIS A 277 6.42 29.25 27.76
CA HIS A 277 7.65 30.03 27.57
C HIS A 277 8.65 29.15 26.84
N LEU A 278 8.73 29.33 25.53
CA LEU A 278 9.44 28.43 24.63
C LEU A 278 10.96 28.53 24.84
N ARG A 279 11.62 27.37 24.75
CA ARG A 279 13.09 27.27 24.77
C ARG A 279 13.69 27.90 23.53
N GLU A 280 14.97 28.26 23.59
CA GLU A 280 15.67 28.78 22.41
C GLU A 280 15.71 27.79 21.25
N GLU A 281 15.88 26.50 21.55
CA GLU A 281 15.87 25.41 20.57
C GLU A 281 14.48 25.12 19.96
N ALA A 282 13.41 25.63 20.56
CA ALA A 282 12.03 25.45 20.13
C ALA A 282 11.55 26.59 19.20
N GLY A 283 12.48 27.32 18.59
CA GLY A 283 12.19 28.49 17.75
C GLY A 283 11.31 28.20 16.53
N GLU A 284 11.26 26.97 16.04
CA GLU A 284 10.38 26.58 14.92
C GLU A 284 8.88 26.77 15.23
N TYR A 285 8.49 26.68 16.51
CA TYR A 285 7.10 26.88 16.95
C TYR A 285 6.74 28.36 17.11
N LEU A 286 7.69 29.28 16.87
CA LEU A 286 7.45 30.71 16.69
C LEU A 286 7.07 31.05 15.25
N GLU A 287 6.90 30.05 14.37
CA GLU A 287 6.42 30.26 13.01
C GLU A 287 4.96 29.84 12.86
N GLU A 288 4.13 30.77 12.36
CA GLU A 288 2.70 30.55 12.12
C GLU A 288 2.48 29.35 11.18
N ALA A 289 3.32 29.21 10.14
CA ALA A 289 3.25 28.11 9.18
C ALA A 289 3.42 26.73 9.85
N LYS A 290 4.35 26.61 10.80
CA LYS A 290 4.57 25.37 11.56
C LYS A 290 3.35 25.06 12.43
N LEU A 291 2.79 26.04 13.13
CA LEU A 291 1.58 25.84 13.95
C LEU A 291 0.38 25.40 13.08
N LYS A 292 0.19 26.01 11.91
CA LYS A 292 -0.85 25.61 10.93
C LYS A 292 -0.65 24.17 10.47
N GLU A 293 0.58 23.78 10.14
CA GLU A 293 0.92 22.40 9.75
C GLU A 293 0.55 21.41 10.87
N LEU A 294 0.92 21.70 12.11
CA LEU A 294 0.66 20.81 13.26
C LEU A 294 -0.83 20.65 13.54
N VAL A 295 -1.61 21.74 13.51
CA VAL A 295 -3.05 21.68 13.71
C VAL A 295 -3.72 20.87 12.60
N LYS A 296 -3.35 21.12 11.32
CA LYS A 296 -3.85 20.34 10.18
C LYS A 296 -3.45 18.86 10.25
N ARG A 297 -2.27 18.55 10.78
CA ARG A 297 -1.81 17.16 10.88
C ARG A 297 -2.51 16.38 11.98
N TYR A 298 -2.62 16.98 13.17
CA TYR A 298 -3.02 16.24 14.37
C TYR A 298 -4.45 16.49 14.83
N SER A 299 -5.02 17.65 14.52
CA SER A 299 -6.25 18.17 15.12
C SER A 299 -7.30 18.63 14.10
N GLU A 300 -7.11 18.30 12.81
CA GLU A 300 -8.02 18.69 11.71
C GLU A 300 -9.48 18.29 11.97
N PHE A 301 -9.71 17.17 12.66
CA PHE A 301 -11.05 16.61 12.86
C PHE A 301 -11.59 16.76 14.28
N ILE A 302 -10.97 17.60 15.10
CA ILE A 302 -11.51 17.98 16.41
C ILE A 302 -12.83 18.72 16.22
N ASN A 303 -13.80 18.43 17.10
CA ASN A 303 -15.20 18.85 16.93
C ASN A 303 -15.45 20.35 17.18
N PHE A 304 -14.48 21.05 17.74
CA PHE A 304 -14.59 22.45 18.13
C PHE A 304 -13.72 23.33 17.23
N PRO A 305 -14.16 24.57 16.90
CA PRO A 305 -13.35 25.52 16.13
C PRO A 305 -12.00 25.80 16.78
N ILE A 306 -10.93 25.68 15.99
CA ILE A 306 -9.56 26.01 16.37
C ILE A 306 -9.13 27.25 15.59
N TYR A 307 -8.87 28.34 16.30
CA TYR A 307 -8.45 29.61 15.72
C TYR A 307 -6.97 29.86 15.97
N LEU A 308 -6.26 30.42 14.99
CA LEU A 308 -4.91 30.96 15.13
C LEU A 308 -4.93 32.46 14.93
N TRP A 309 -4.27 33.20 15.81
CA TRP A 309 -4.02 34.63 15.62
C TRP A 309 -2.92 34.81 14.58
N ALA A 310 -3.31 35.06 13.33
CA ALA A 310 -2.41 35.08 12.17
C ALA A 310 -2.29 36.50 11.59
N SER A 311 -1.13 36.78 11.00
CA SER A 311 -0.87 38.04 10.29
C SER A 311 -1.40 38.00 8.86
N LYS A 312 -1.97 39.12 8.39
CA LYS A 312 -2.49 39.31 7.03
C LYS A 312 -2.04 40.64 6.46
N GLU A 313 -1.37 40.58 5.32
CA GLU A 313 -1.02 41.78 4.55
C GLU A 313 -2.28 42.31 3.84
N VAL A 314 -2.67 43.53 4.16
CA VAL A 314 -3.77 44.25 3.50
C VAL A 314 -3.18 45.48 2.83
N ASP A 315 -3.46 45.64 1.55
CA ASP A 315 -3.11 46.84 0.79
C ASP A 315 -4.04 47.99 1.21
N VAL A 316 -3.50 48.96 1.94
CA VAL A 316 -4.21 50.17 2.38
C VAL A 316 -3.78 51.34 1.50
N GLU A 317 -4.75 51.98 0.84
CA GLU A 317 -4.53 53.21 0.08
C GLU A 317 -4.43 54.41 1.02
N VAL A 318 -3.23 54.92 1.22
CA VAL A 318 -2.99 56.15 2.02
C VAL A 318 -2.89 57.35 1.06
N PRO A 319 -3.53 58.50 1.35
CA PRO A 319 -3.33 59.72 0.57
C PRO A 319 -1.87 60.15 0.62
N ALA A 320 -1.26 60.47 -0.51
CA ALA A 320 0.07 61.08 -0.53
C ALA A 320 -0.01 62.51 0.00
N ASP A 321 0.58 62.76 1.19
CA ASP A 321 0.85 64.12 1.64
C ASP A 321 1.99 64.71 0.79
N GLU A 322 1.71 65.85 0.15
CA GLU A 322 2.72 66.72 -0.46
C GLU A 322 3.51 67.40 0.67
N ASP A 323 4.71 66.88 0.98
CA ASP A 323 5.93 67.66 1.29
C ASP A 323 6.98 66.76 1.95
N GLU A 324 7.98 66.33 1.18
CA GLU A 324 9.38 66.71 1.42
C GLU A 324 10.27 66.17 0.29
N SER A 325 10.77 67.11 -0.48
CA SER A 325 11.84 66.98 -1.47
C SER A 325 13.18 66.66 -0.80
N SER A 326 13.94 65.70 -1.34
CA SER A 326 15.28 65.99 -1.89
C SER A 326 16.01 64.72 -2.35
N ASP A 327 16.45 64.79 -3.60
CA ASP A 327 17.66 64.20 -4.17
C ASP A 327 17.67 62.72 -4.60
N GLU A 328 17.27 62.49 -5.86
CA GLU A 328 17.92 61.48 -6.71
C GLU A 328 18.39 62.13 -8.02
N GLU A 329 19.71 62.06 -8.25
CA GLU A 329 20.36 62.38 -9.52
C GLU A 329 20.03 61.32 -10.59
N GLU A 330 19.88 61.87 -11.78
CA GLU A 330 19.66 61.34 -13.12
C GLU A 330 20.35 60.01 -13.49
N THR A 331 19.70 59.23 -14.38
CA THR A 331 20.16 59.15 -15.80
C THR A 331 19.14 58.45 -16.71
N SER A 332 18.48 59.30 -17.49
CA SER A 332 18.15 59.23 -18.93
C SER A 332 18.18 57.91 -19.71
N ASP A 333 17.08 57.70 -20.46
CA ASP A 333 16.99 57.66 -21.95
C ASP A 333 16.27 56.41 -22.50
N SER A 334 15.58 56.45 -23.64
CA SER A 334 14.62 57.36 -24.28
C SER A 334 14.02 56.61 -25.48
N SER A 335 12.92 57.14 -26.01
CA SER A 335 12.21 56.88 -27.29
C SER A 335 10.81 56.27 -27.12
N SER A 336 9.69 56.99 -27.16
CA SER A 336 9.12 58.04 -28.06
C SER A 336 8.38 57.50 -29.29
N SER A 337 7.04 57.64 -29.28
CA SER A 337 6.18 58.24 -30.32
C SER A 337 4.71 58.04 -29.88
N GLU A 338 4.02 59.05 -29.33
CA GLU A 338 3.30 60.16 -30.02
C GLU A 338 2.12 59.60 -30.87
N GLU A 339 0.85 60.04 -30.78
CA GLU A 339 0.32 61.39 -30.60
C GLU A 339 -1.04 61.43 -29.87
N GLU A 340 -1.30 62.64 -29.37
CA GLU A 340 -2.44 63.22 -28.67
C GLU A 340 -3.76 63.22 -29.46
N VAL A 341 -4.91 63.25 -28.76
CA VAL A 341 -5.87 64.38 -28.79
C VAL A 341 -6.67 64.40 -27.47
N GLU A 342 -6.70 65.56 -26.83
CA GLU A 342 -7.49 65.93 -25.65
C GLU A 342 -9.00 65.92 -25.94
N ASP A 343 -9.83 65.52 -24.96
CA ASP A 343 -10.82 66.43 -24.37
C ASP A 343 -11.60 65.80 -23.19
N GLU A 344 -11.69 66.64 -22.14
CA GLU A 344 -12.75 66.79 -21.13
C GLU A 344 -12.97 65.76 -19.99
N ASP A 345 -12.97 66.34 -18.78
CA ASP A 345 -13.60 65.91 -17.52
C ASP A 345 -13.17 64.60 -16.86
N ALA A 346 -12.20 64.72 -15.95
CA ALA A 346 -12.14 63.85 -14.77
C ALA A 346 -11.55 64.61 -13.57
N GLU A 347 -12.36 64.69 -12.50
CA GLU A 347 -11.95 65.12 -11.16
C GLU A 347 -10.60 64.51 -10.76
N LYS A 348 -9.65 65.35 -10.34
CA LYS A 348 -8.39 64.93 -9.74
C LYS A 348 -8.65 64.06 -8.50
N LYS A 349 -8.58 62.74 -8.65
CA LYS A 349 -8.41 61.83 -7.50
C LYS A 349 -7.03 62.08 -6.88
N PRO A 350 -6.92 62.20 -5.54
CA PRO A 350 -5.63 62.29 -4.88
C PRO A 350 -4.81 61.03 -5.21
N LYS A 351 -3.51 61.18 -5.47
CA LYS A 351 -2.60 60.03 -5.63
C LYS A 351 -2.58 59.26 -4.31
N SER A 352 -3.21 58.09 -4.27
CA SER A 352 -3.05 57.15 -3.16
C SER A 352 -1.77 56.33 -3.39
N LYS A 353 -0.99 56.15 -2.32
CA LYS A 353 0.13 55.19 -2.30
C LYS A 353 -0.40 53.93 -1.62
N THR A 354 -0.29 52.80 -2.30
CA THR A 354 -0.63 51.49 -1.72
C THR A 354 0.45 51.11 -0.72
N VAL A 355 0.13 51.10 0.57
CA VAL A 355 1.02 50.66 1.64
C VAL A 355 0.50 49.33 2.16
N LYS A 356 1.36 48.31 2.21
CA LYS A 356 1.05 47.02 2.81
C LYS A 356 0.99 47.17 4.34
N GLU A 357 -0.20 47.17 4.91
CA GLU A 357 -0.40 47.16 6.35
C GLU A 357 -0.60 45.71 6.83
N THR A 358 0.16 45.29 7.84
CA THR A 358 -0.03 43.97 8.45
C THR A 358 -1.10 44.07 9.53
N THR A 359 -2.27 43.50 9.24
CA THR A 359 -3.36 43.35 10.21
C THR A 359 -3.33 41.95 10.81
N TYR A 360 -3.95 41.77 11.97
CA TYR A 360 -4.06 40.45 12.61
C TYR A 360 -5.52 40.06 12.77
N GLU A 361 -5.84 38.82 12.40
CA GLU A 361 -7.18 38.26 12.52
C GLU A 361 -7.16 36.82 13.03
N TRP A 362 -8.29 36.37 13.59
CA TRP A 362 -8.47 34.97 13.97
C TRP A 362 -8.81 34.13 12.73
N GLU A 363 -7.87 33.28 12.32
CA GLU A 363 -8.03 32.35 11.22
C GLU A 363 -8.52 30.99 11.72
N LEU A 364 -9.61 30.46 11.16
CA LEU A 364 -10.10 29.12 11.46
C LEU A 364 -9.23 28.07 10.76
N LEU A 365 -8.66 27.13 11.52
CA LEU A 365 -7.72 26.14 11.00
C LEU A 365 -8.35 24.78 10.65
N ASN A 366 -9.48 24.42 11.26
CA ASN A 366 -10.13 23.11 11.11
C ASN A 366 -11.53 23.21 10.48
N ASP A 367 -11.62 23.76 9.29
CA ASP A 367 -12.86 23.90 8.52
C ASP A 367 -13.36 22.58 7.90
N VAL A 368 -12.47 21.60 7.72
CA VAL A 368 -12.77 20.27 7.19
C VAL A 368 -13.54 19.44 8.22
N LYS A 369 -14.83 19.22 7.99
CA LYS A 369 -15.61 18.34 8.88
C LYS A 369 -15.35 16.86 8.58
N ALA A 370 -15.24 16.05 9.63
CA ALA A 370 -15.07 14.59 9.53
C ALA A 370 -16.22 13.92 8.75
N ILE A 371 -15.95 13.54 7.50
CA ILE A 371 -16.94 13.02 6.55
C ILE A 371 -17.47 11.63 6.98
N TRP A 372 -16.62 10.81 7.59
CA TRP A 372 -16.97 9.45 8.07
C TRP A 372 -17.92 9.43 9.27
N LEU A 373 -18.20 10.58 9.88
CA LEU A 373 -19.21 10.71 10.93
C LEU A 373 -20.59 11.08 10.35
N ARG A 374 -20.65 11.48 9.08
CA ARG A 374 -21.90 11.84 8.41
C ARG A 374 -22.56 10.63 7.77
N ASN A 375 -23.80 10.80 7.33
CA ASN A 375 -24.51 9.75 6.61
C ASN A 375 -23.77 9.47 5.29
N PRO A 376 -23.54 8.19 4.91
CA PRO A 376 -22.88 7.83 3.64
C PRO A 376 -23.49 8.39 2.34
N LYS A 377 -24.59 9.14 2.39
CA LYS A 377 -25.29 9.68 1.21
C LYS A 377 -24.87 11.11 0.81
N GLU A 378 -24.01 11.78 1.59
CA GLU A 378 -23.51 13.13 1.26
C GLU A 378 -22.27 13.05 0.35
N ASP A 379 -22.18 13.93 -0.66
CA ASP A 379 -21.21 13.84 -1.77
C ASP A 379 -19.76 14.25 -1.39
N PHE A 380 -18.78 13.72 -2.14
CA PHE A 380 -17.35 13.68 -1.81
C PHE A 380 -16.50 14.49 -2.81
N SER A 381 -16.01 15.66 -2.42
CA SER A 381 -14.84 16.35 -3.02
C SER A 381 -14.98 16.93 -4.44
N GLU A 382 -14.07 17.87 -4.77
CA GLU A 382 -13.90 18.49 -6.10
C GLU A 382 -13.20 17.55 -7.11
N GLU A 383 -12.34 16.63 -6.64
CA GLU A 383 -11.75 15.55 -7.44
C GLU A 383 -12.49 14.22 -7.18
N LYS A 384 -13.27 13.77 -8.17
CA LYS A 384 -14.07 12.54 -8.04
C LYS A 384 -13.18 11.29 -8.06
N PRO A 385 -13.15 10.48 -6.97
CA PRO A 385 -12.47 9.20 -6.96
C PRO A 385 -13.15 8.23 -7.95
N LEU A 386 -12.42 7.20 -8.41
CA LEU A 386 -13.01 6.18 -9.30
C LEU A 386 -14.13 5.41 -8.61
N SER A 387 -13.94 5.14 -7.31
CA SER A 387 -14.95 4.56 -6.43
C SER A 387 -14.55 4.85 -4.98
N TRP A 388 -15.53 4.83 -4.09
CA TRP A 388 -15.29 4.94 -2.66
C TRP A 388 -16.22 3.99 -1.88
N SER A 389 -15.84 3.68 -0.64
CA SER A 389 -16.63 2.87 0.27
C SER A 389 -16.55 3.45 1.67
N HIS A 390 -17.70 3.87 2.21
CA HIS A 390 -17.86 4.23 3.61
C HIS A 390 -18.58 3.09 4.32
N PHE A 391 -17.99 2.58 5.40
CA PHE A 391 -18.61 1.54 6.20
C PHE A 391 -18.26 1.65 7.69
N THR A 392 -19.18 1.16 8.51
CA THR A 392 -18.95 0.91 9.93
C THR A 392 -18.78 -0.59 10.14
N ALA A 393 -17.81 -0.96 10.97
CA ALA A 393 -17.46 -2.32 11.28
C ALA A 393 -17.69 -2.56 12.77
N GLU A 394 -18.72 -3.35 13.10
CA GLU A 394 -19.08 -3.70 14.49
C GLU A 394 -18.50 -5.08 14.89
N GLY A 395 -18.43 -5.39 16.18
CA GLY A 395 -17.93 -6.66 16.74
C GLY A 395 -16.77 -6.46 17.71
N ASP A 396 -15.76 -7.35 17.68
CA ASP A 396 -14.60 -7.31 18.60
C ASP A 396 -13.83 -5.97 18.57
N VAL A 397 -13.83 -5.31 17.41
CA VAL A 397 -13.27 -3.97 17.22
C VAL A 397 -14.28 -3.16 16.42
N GLU A 398 -14.72 -2.05 17.03
CA GLU A 398 -15.62 -1.08 16.41
C GLU A 398 -14.82 0.05 15.77
N PHE A 399 -15.05 0.27 14.48
CA PHE A 399 -14.44 1.37 13.74
C PHE A 399 -15.29 1.80 12.54
N LYS A 400 -15.07 3.04 12.10
CA LYS A 400 -15.58 3.60 10.85
C LYS A 400 -14.43 3.76 9.88
N ALA A 401 -14.65 3.47 8.61
CA ALA A 401 -13.61 3.61 7.60
C ALA A 401 -14.19 4.16 6.31
N VAL A 402 -13.37 4.97 5.63
CA VAL A 402 -13.63 5.43 4.27
C VAL A 402 -12.43 5.07 3.42
N LEU A 403 -12.68 4.31 2.35
CA LEU A 403 -11.69 3.88 1.38
C LEU A 403 -12.00 4.50 0.02
N PHE A 404 -10.95 4.87 -0.71
CA PHE A 404 -11.03 5.51 -2.02
C PHE A 404 -10.10 4.79 -3.01
N VAL A 405 -10.60 4.56 -4.21
CA VAL A 405 -9.80 4.16 -5.37
C VAL A 405 -9.42 5.44 -6.13
N PRO A 406 -8.13 5.80 -6.20
CA PRO A 406 -7.72 6.95 -6.99
C PRO A 406 -7.98 6.69 -8.49
N PRO A 407 -8.26 7.74 -9.29
CA PRO A 407 -8.54 7.59 -10.71
C PRO A 407 -7.33 7.17 -11.55
N LYS A 408 -6.11 7.43 -11.04
CA LYS A 408 -4.84 7.05 -11.66
C LYS A 408 -3.90 6.43 -10.64
N ALA A 409 -3.07 5.49 -11.07
CA ALA A 409 -2.01 4.95 -10.25
C ALA A 409 -0.91 6.00 -10.01
N PRO A 410 -0.35 6.10 -8.79
CA PRO A 410 0.89 6.84 -8.56
C PRO A 410 2.01 6.30 -9.44
N GLN A 411 2.85 7.18 -10.01
CA GLN A 411 3.92 6.80 -10.93
C GLN A 411 4.91 5.79 -10.30
N ASP A 412 5.15 5.91 -9.00
CA ASP A 412 6.10 5.13 -8.20
C ASP A 412 5.48 3.88 -7.54
N LEU A 413 4.20 3.57 -7.81
CA LEU A 413 3.45 2.52 -7.11
C LEU A 413 4.15 1.15 -7.16
N TYR A 414 4.70 0.77 -8.32
CA TYR A 414 5.30 -0.55 -8.52
C TYR A 414 6.83 -0.56 -8.35
N GLU A 415 7.50 0.58 -8.53
CA GLU A 415 8.95 0.71 -8.28
C GLU A 415 9.26 0.58 -6.79
N SER A 416 8.38 1.16 -5.97
CA SER A 416 8.54 1.23 -4.53
C SER A 416 7.84 0.07 -3.78
N TYR A 417 7.27 -0.89 -4.51
CA TYR A 417 6.40 -1.96 -3.98
C TYR A 417 7.00 -2.75 -2.80
N TYR A 418 8.29 -3.08 -2.86
CA TYR A 418 8.96 -3.84 -1.78
C TYR A 418 9.56 -2.96 -0.69
N ASN A 419 9.84 -1.68 -0.99
CA ASN A 419 10.66 -0.80 -0.17
C ASN A 419 9.85 0.27 0.58
N THR A 420 8.64 0.59 0.13
CA THR A 420 7.78 1.58 0.75
C THR A 420 7.05 0.99 1.96
N LYS A 421 7.31 1.60 3.12
CA LYS A 421 6.58 1.38 4.39
C LYS A 421 5.49 2.43 4.65
N LYS A 422 5.08 3.14 3.60
CA LYS A 422 4.04 4.16 3.69
C LYS A 422 2.72 3.54 3.26
N SER A 423 1.80 3.46 4.21
CA SER A 423 0.40 3.17 3.95
C SER A 423 -0.31 4.46 3.56
N ASN A 424 -1.13 4.42 2.52
CA ASN A 424 -1.99 5.54 2.13
C ASN A 424 -3.27 5.65 3.00
N LEU A 425 -3.35 4.87 4.08
CA LEU A 425 -4.40 4.96 5.10
C LEU A 425 -3.93 5.69 6.35
N LYS A 426 -4.74 6.64 6.79
CA LYS A 426 -4.56 7.36 8.06
C LYS A 426 -5.35 6.68 9.18
N LEU A 427 -4.73 6.41 10.32
CA LEU A 427 -5.43 5.90 11.50
C LEU A 427 -5.74 7.05 12.46
N TYR A 428 -7.01 7.13 12.84
CA TYR A 428 -7.54 8.00 13.87
C TYR A 428 -8.08 7.16 15.02
N VAL A 429 -7.93 7.70 16.23
CA VAL A 429 -8.61 7.18 17.41
C VAL A 429 -9.31 8.35 18.08
N ARG A 430 -10.64 8.26 18.21
CA ARG A 430 -11.49 9.37 18.70
C ARG A 430 -11.20 10.66 17.95
N ARG A 431 -11.07 10.59 16.62
CA ARG A 431 -10.78 11.74 15.72
C ARG A 431 -9.40 12.39 15.90
N VAL A 432 -8.54 11.83 16.75
CA VAL A 432 -7.15 12.26 16.88
C VAL A 432 -6.28 11.43 15.96
N PHE A 433 -5.44 12.10 15.17
CA PHE A 433 -4.49 11.42 14.30
C PHE A 433 -3.45 10.65 15.12
N ILE A 434 -3.26 9.38 14.80
CA ILE A 434 -2.29 8.51 15.46
C ILE A 434 -1.05 8.34 14.58
N SER A 435 -1.21 7.72 13.40
CA SER A 435 -0.11 7.50 12.46
C SER A 435 -0.61 7.08 11.07
N GLU A 436 0.25 7.26 10.08
CA GLU A 436 0.15 6.82 8.67
C GLU A 436 1.04 5.59 8.38
N GLU A 437 1.86 5.16 9.33
CA GLU A 437 2.91 4.15 9.16
C GLU A 437 2.44 2.73 9.53
N PHE A 438 1.16 2.43 9.32
CA PHE A 438 0.61 1.11 9.61
C PHE A 438 0.57 0.22 8.37
N ASP A 439 1.74 -0.31 7.99
CA ASP A 439 1.89 -1.34 6.94
C ASP A 439 1.02 -2.60 7.17
N GLU A 440 0.55 -2.79 8.40
CA GLU A 440 -0.29 -3.94 8.74
C GLU A 440 -1.76 -3.77 8.33
N LEU A 441 -2.27 -2.54 8.14
CA LEU A 441 -3.71 -2.28 7.92
C LEU A 441 -4.21 -2.77 6.55
N LEU A 442 -3.40 -2.62 5.51
CA LEU A 442 -3.68 -3.17 4.18
C LEU A 442 -2.49 -3.99 3.68
N PRO A 443 -2.73 -5.04 2.88
CA PRO A 443 -1.67 -5.73 2.19
C PRO A 443 -1.09 -4.85 1.06
N LYS A 444 0.16 -5.12 0.66
CA LYS A 444 0.89 -4.32 -0.33
C LYS A 444 0.16 -4.20 -1.67
N TYR A 445 -0.50 -5.26 -2.12
CA TYR A 445 -1.30 -5.26 -3.34
C TYR A 445 -2.54 -4.35 -3.28
N LEU A 446 -2.91 -3.79 -2.13
CA LEU A 446 -3.98 -2.79 -1.98
C LEU A 446 -3.45 -1.41 -1.55
N ASN A 447 -2.12 -1.19 -1.55
CA ASN A 447 -1.55 0.06 -1.03
C ASN A 447 -1.88 1.29 -1.89
N PHE A 448 -2.43 1.11 -3.09
CA PHE A 448 -2.96 2.21 -3.90
C PHE A 448 -4.23 2.84 -3.32
N LEU A 449 -4.93 2.15 -2.40
CA LEU A 449 -6.13 2.68 -1.77
C LEU A 449 -5.77 3.82 -0.83
N LYS A 450 -6.48 4.94 -0.99
CA LYS A 450 -6.40 6.07 -0.07
C LYS A 450 -7.55 5.98 0.93
N GLY A 451 -7.38 6.53 2.11
CA GLY A 451 -8.48 6.56 3.07
C GLY A 451 -8.07 6.79 4.51
N LEU A 452 -9.03 6.53 5.39
CA LEU A 452 -8.83 6.64 6.82
C LEU A 452 -9.68 5.61 7.57
N VAL A 453 -9.22 5.33 8.78
CA VAL A 453 -9.88 4.44 9.74
C VAL A 453 -9.97 5.22 11.06
N ASP A 454 -11.17 5.34 11.63
CA ASP A 454 -11.39 5.97 12.93
C ASP A 454 -12.06 4.98 13.89
N SER A 455 -11.52 4.86 15.10
CA SER A 455 -12.05 3.96 16.12
C SER A 455 -12.11 4.63 17.49
N ASP A 456 -13.18 4.38 18.23
CA ASP A 456 -13.33 4.91 19.60
C ASP A 456 -12.77 3.97 20.68
N THR A 457 -12.47 2.71 20.30
CA THR A 457 -12.20 1.58 21.21
C THR A 457 -10.77 1.04 21.15
N LEU A 458 -9.93 1.55 20.24
CA LEU A 458 -8.56 1.06 20.09
C LEU A 458 -7.67 1.41 21.31
N PRO A 459 -6.97 0.43 21.90
CA PRO A 459 -6.05 0.69 23.01
C PRO A 459 -4.76 1.34 22.51
N LEU A 460 -4.61 2.63 22.81
CA LEU A 460 -3.42 3.42 22.50
C LEU A 460 -2.32 3.18 23.52
N ASN A 461 -1.06 3.26 23.08
CA ASN A 461 0.07 3.34 24.01
C ASN A 461 0.09 4.70 24.73
N VAL A 462 0.95 4.83 25.75
CA VAL A 462 1.03 6.05 26.55
C VAL A 462 1.44 7.27 25.71
N SER A 463 2.29 7.09 24.68
CA SER A 463 2.69 8.17 23.77
C SER A 463 1.61 8.55 22.74
N ARG A 464 0.57 7.73 22.58
CA ARG A 464 -0.50 7.84 21.56
C ARG A 464 0.02 7.86 20.11
N GLU A 465 1.20 7.29 19.88
CA GLU A 465 1.81 7.17 18.55
C GLU A 465 1.75 5.73 18.03
N MET A 466 1.61 4.74 18.92
CA MET A 466 1.53 3.33 18.58
C MET A 466 0.37 2.64 19.28
N LEU A 467 -0.10 1.53 18.72
CA LEU A 467 -1.13 0.70 19.34
C LEU A 467 -0.51 -0.34 20.27
N GLN A 468 -1.15 -0.60 21.42
CA GLN A 468 -0.63 -1.59 22.38
C GLN A 468 -0.86 -3.04 21.95
N GLN A 469 -1.93 -3.32 21.18
CA GLN A 469 -2.36 -4.67 20.82
C GLN A 469 -2.34 -4.91 19.31
N HIS A 470 -1.56 -5.90 18.86
CA HIS A 470 -1.51 -6.32 17.45
C HIS A 470 -2.74 -7.14 17.00
N SER A 471 -3.54 -7.71 17.91
CA SER A 471 -4.71 -8.53 17.56
C SER A 471 -5.82 -7.72 16.88
N SER A 472 -6.13 -6.53 17.41
CA SER A 472 -7.17 -5.64 16.87
C SER A 472 -6.86 -5.20 15.43
N LEU A 473 -5.58 -4.91 15.14
CA LEU A 473 -5.11 -4.58 13.79
C LEU A 473 -5.36 -5.70 12.77
N LYS A 474 -5.19 -6.97 13.16
CA LYS A 474 -5.48 -8.11 12.27
C LYS A 474 -6.96 -8.20 11.92
N THR A 475 -7.85 -7.90 12.87
CA THR A 475 -9.30 -7.88 12.64
C THR A 475 -9.70 -6.71 11.74
N ILE A 476 -9.15 -5.51 11.99
CA ILE A 476 -9.33 -4.34 11.14
C ILE A 476 -8.88 -4.65 9.70
N LYS A 477 -7.66 -5.19 9.53
CA LYS A 477 -7.09 -5.58 8.23
C LYS A 477 -8.03 -6.51 7.46
N LYS A 478 -8.52 -7.58 8.08
CA LYS A 478 -9.44 -8.54 7.43
C LYS A 478 -10.72 -7.86 6.95
N LYS A 479 -11.31 -6.98 7.77
CA LYS A 479 -12.53 -6.24 7.42
C LYS A 479 -12.27 -5.22 6.30
N LEU A 480 -11.14 -4.50 6.35
CA LEU A 480 -10.71 -3.57 5.30
C LEU A 480 -10.51 -4.28 3.96
N ILE A 481 -9.74 -5.38 3.93
CA ILE A 481 -9.53 -6.17 2.70
C ILE A 481 -10.87 -6.64 2.14
N ARG A 482 -11.78 -7.14 3.01
CA ARG A 482 -13.08 -7.60 2.56
C ARG A 482 -13.88 -6.50 1.87
N LYS A 483 -13.97 -5.32 2.50
CA LYS A 483 -14.71 -4.17 1.97
C LYS A 483 -14.05 -3.56 0.74
N ALA A 484 -12.71 -3.52 0.69
CA ALA A 484 -11.98 -3.10 -0.49
C ALA A 484 -12.28 -3.98 -1.72
N LEU A 485 -12.24 -5.31 -1.55
CA LEU A 485 -12.55 -6.24 -2.65
C LEU A 485 -14.02 -6.19 -3.06
N ASP A 486 -14.94 -6.00 -2.10
CA ASP A 486 -16.36 -5.83 -2.40
C ASP A 486 -16.62 -4.51 -3.15
N MET A 487 -15.90 -3.43 -2.79
CA MET A 487 -15.94 -2.15 -3.51
C MET A 487 -15.44 -2.30 -4.95
N ILE A 488 -14.27 -2.93 -5.16
CA ILE A 488 -13.72 -3.15 -6.51
C ILE A 488 -14.65 -4.04 -7.33
N ARG A 489 -15.23 -5.08 -6.72
CA ARG A 489 -16.21 -5.93 -7.38
C ARG A 489 -17.46 -5.16 -7.79
N LYS A 490 -17.94 -4.23 -6.95
CA LYS A 490 -19.08 -3.38 -7.27
C LYS A 490 -18.83 -2.52 -8.52
N ILE A 491 -17.60 -2.04 -8.73
CA ILE A 491 -17.21 -1.34 -9.97
C ILE A 491 -17.42 -2.26 -11.19
N ALA A 492 -17.06 -3.55 -11.08
CA ALA A 492 -17.27 -4.52 -12.14
C ALA A 492 -18.76 -4.84 -12.36
N ASP A 493 -19.52 -5.05 -11.28
CA ASP A 493 -20.93 -5.44 -11.34
C ASP A 493 -21.83 -4.30 -11.88
N GLU A 494 -21.44 -3.03 -11.67
CA GLU A 494 -22.15 -1.85 -12.18
C GLU A 494 -21.72 -1.43 -13.60
N ASP A 495 -20.66 -2.01 -14.17
CA ASP A 495 -20.19 -1.69 -15.52
C ASP A 495 -21.03 -2.44 -16.58
N PRO A 496 -21.78 -1.74 -17.45
CA PRO A 496 -22.61 -2.38 -18.47
C PRO A 496 -21.83 -3.29 -19.42
N ASP A 497 -20.55 -2.99 -19.69
CA ASP A 497 -19.69 -3.77 -20.58
C ASP A 497 -19.24 -5.11 -19.96
N GLU A 498 -19.39 -5.27 -18.64
CA GLU A 498 -19.06 -6.50 -17.90
C GLU A 498 -20.24 -7.48 -17.80
N SER A 499 -21.47 -6.97 -17.92
CA SER A 499 -22.70 -7.76 -17.84
C SER A 499 -22.83 -8.78 -19.00
N ASN A 500 -23.18 -10.03 -18.67
CA ASN A 500 -23.43 -11.06 -19.68
C ASN A 500 -24.69 -10.71 -20.49
N ASP A 501 -24.73 -11.07 -21.77
CA ASP A 501 -25.87 -10.80 -22.68
C ASP A 501 -27.24 -11.32 -22.20
N LYS A 502 -27.29 -12.19 -21.18
CA LYS A 502 -28.53 -12.66 -20.56
C LYS A 502 -29.14 -11.68 -19.55
N ASP A 503 -28.31 -10.85 -18.91
CA ASP A 503 -28.71 -9.90 -17.87
C ASP A 503 -29.02 -8.50 -18.44
N LYS A 504 -28.67 -8.25 -19.71
CA LYS A 504 -28.96 -7.00 -20.44
C LYS A 504 -30.45 -6.74 -20.71
N LYS A 505 -31.35 -7.68 -20.41
CA LYS A 505 -32.79 -7.51 -20.67
C LYS A 505 -33.52 -6.68 -19.60
N ASP A 506 -32.94 -6.50 -18.43
CA ASP A 506 -33.60 -5.81 -17.29
C ASP A 506 -32.93 -4.47 -16.91
N VAL A 507 -31.91 -4.02 -17.65
CA VAL A 507 -31.32 -2.69 -17.46
C VAL A 507 -32.10 -1.68 -18.31
N GLU A 508 -33.11 -1.05 -17.69
CA GLU A 508 -33.76 0.13 -18.26
C GLU A 508 -32.69 1.19 -18.54
N LYS A 509 -32.51 1.56 -19.82
CA LYS A 509 -31.61 2.63 -20.26
C LYS A 509 -31.92 3.91 -19.48
N SER A 510 -31.10 4.20 -18.48
CA SER A 510 -31.11 5.47 -17.77
C SER A 510 -29.96 6.33 -18.28
N SER A 511 -30.07 7.65 -18.15
CA SER A 511 -29.02 8.61 -18.55
C SER A 511 -27.70 8.44 -17.78
N ASP A 512 -27.70 7.67 -16.69
CA ASP A 512 -26.54 7.43 -15.82
C ASP A 512 -25.63 6.28 -16.34
N ASP A 513 -26.08 5.50 -17.34
CA ASP A 513 -25.33 4.34 -17.87
C ASP A 513 -24.08 4.75 -18.68
N ASP A 514 -24.08 5.94 -19.31
CA ASP A 514 -22.95 6.40 -20.12
C ASP A 514 -21.74 6.83 -19.25
N GLU A 515 -21.95 7.28 -18.01
CA GLU A 515 -20.86 7.61 -17.08
C GLU A 515 -20.20 6.37 -16.44
N LYS A 516 -20.95 5.27 -16.30
CA LYS A 516 -20.47 4.03 -15.66
C LYS A 516 -19.76 3.08 -16.62
N LYS A 517 -19.99 3.24 -17.92
CA LYS A 517 -19.42 2.38 -18.94
C LYS A 517 -17.90 2.43 -18.98
N GLY A 518 -17.27 1.25 -18.93
CA GLY A 518 -15.82 1.10 -19.00
C GLY A 518 -15.08 1.58 -17.75
N GLN A 519 -15.77 1.85 -16.64
CA GLN A 519 -15.13 2.19 -15.36
C GLN A 519 -14.24 1.05 -14.86
N TYR A 520 -14.66 -0.20 -15.05
CA TYR A 520 -13.85 -1.34 -14.64
C TYR A 520 -12.63 -1.52 -15.54
N ALA A 521 -12.76 -1.23 -16.84
CA ALA A 521 -11.61 -1.23 -17.75
C ALA A 521 -10.58 -0.15 -17.36
N LYS A 522 -11.04 1.06 -16.98
CA LYS A 522 -10.17 2.12 -16.43
C LYS A 522 -9.46 1.64 -15.16
N PHE A 523 -10.20 1.04 -14.22
CA PHE A 523 -9.61 0.43 -13.02
C PHE A 523 -8.55 -0.62 -13.37
N TRP A 524 -8.86 -1.52 -14.30
CA TRP A 524 -7.98 -2.63 -14.68
C TRP A 524 -6.67 -2.15 -15.31
N ASN A 525 -6.73 -1.12 -16.15
CA ASN A 525 -5.54 -0.56 -16.79
C ASN A 525 -4.56 0.05 -15.79
N GLU A 526 -5.07 0.67 -14.71
CA GLU A 526 -4.25 1.30 -13.67
C GLU A 526 -3.78 0.29 -12.60
N PHE A 527 -4.67 -0.59 -12.15
CA PHE A 527 -4.48 -1.42 -10.95
C PHE A 527 -4.55 -2.94 -11.21
N GLY A 528 -4.69 -3.39 -12.46
CA GLY A 528 -4.78 -4.82 -12.80
C GLY A 528 -3.56 -5.62 -12.32
N LYS A 529 -2.35 -5.05 -12.43
CA LYS A 529 -1.12 -5.65 -11.89
C LYS A 529 -1.18 -5.84 -10.37
N SER A 530 -1.80 -4.90 -9.64
CA SER A 530 -2.02 -5.04 -8.20
C SER A 530 -2.96 -6.21 -7.87
N ILE A 531 -4.03 -6.42 -8.65
CA ILE A 531 -4.91 -7.59 -8.50
C ILE A 531 -4.16 -8.91 -8.75
N LYS A 532 -3.31 -8.95 -9.80
CA LYS A 532 -2.47 -10.12 -10.12
C LYS A 532 -1.49 -10.44 -8.98
N LEU A 533 -0.83 -9.43 -8.41
CA LEU A 533 0.05 -9.59 -7.24
C LEU A 533 -0.72 -10.10 -6.02
N GLY A 534 -1.95 -9.62 -5.81
CA GLY A 534 -2.81 -10.12 -4.73
C GLY A 534 -3.09 -11.62 -4.82
N ILE A 535 -3.25 -12.19 -6.03
CA ILE A 535 -3.49 -13.64 -6.22
C ILE A 535 -2.25 -14.46 -5.83
N ILE A 536 -1.07 -13.90 -6.07
CA ILE A 536 0.23 -14.50 -5.72
C ILE A 536 0.41 -14.48 -4.21
N GLU A 537 0.21 -13.32 -3.58
CA GLU A 537 0.53 -13.09 -2.16
C GLU A 537 -0.57 -13.52 -1.18
N ASP A 538 -1.86 -13.31 -1.52
CA ASP A 538 -2.99 -13.54 -0.61
C ASP A 538 -3.77 -14.82 -0.97
N ALA A 539 -3.29 -15.94 -0.43
CA ALA A 539 -3.95 -17.23 -0.57
C ALA A 539 -5.40 -17.25 -0.03
N SER A 540 -5.71 -16.42 0.98
CA SER A 540 -7.02 -16.42 1.65
C SER A 540 -8.11 -15.73 0.82
N ASN A 541 -7.74 -14.71 0.03
CA ASN A 541 -8.65 -13.99 -0.85
C ASN A 541 -8.49 -14.36 -2.34
N ARG A 542 -7.63 -15.32 -2.67
CA ARG A 542 -7.32 -15.74 -4.05
C ARG A 542 -8.56 -15.96 -4.92
N ASN A 543 -9.55 -16.70 -4.41
CA ASN A 543 -10.77 -16.99 -5.17
C ASN A 543 -11.61 -15.74 -5.44
N ARG A 544 -11.60 -14.75 -4.54
CA ARG A 544 -12.31 -13.47 -4.74
C ARG A 544 -11.57 -12.59 -5.73
N LEU A 545 -10.24 -12.53 -5.63
CA LEU A 545 -9.37 -11.81 -6.55
C LEU A 545 -9.42 -12.39 -7.98
N ALA A 546 -9.53 -13.71 -8.12
CA ALA A 546 -9.62 -14.36 -9.43
C ALA A 546 -10.84 -13.89 -10.24
N LYS A 547 -11.96 -13.54 -9.58
CA LYS A 547 -13.17 -12.99 -10.25
C LYS A 547 -12.96 -11.57 -10.81
N LEU A 548 -11.96 -10.87 -10.29
CA LEU A 548 -11.60 -9.51 -10.70
C LEU A 548 -10.62 -9.52 -11.90
N LEU A 549 -10.09 -10.67 -12.29
CA LEU A 549 -9.16 -10.77 -13.41
C LEU A 549 -9.83 -10.43 -14.74
N ARG A 550 -9.11 -9.69 -15.60
CA ARG A 550 -9.51 -9.42 -16.99
C ARG A 550 -8.38 -9.68 -17.96
N PHE A 551 -8.74 -10.24 -19.10
CA PHE A 551 -7.77 -10.62 -20.11
C PHE A 551 -8.34 -10.44 -21.50
N GLU A 552 -7.45 -10.33 -22.47
CA GLU A 552 -7.81 -10.47 -23.87
C GLU A 552 -7.81 -11.94 -24.28
N SER A 553 -8.63 -12.30 -25.27
CA SER A 553 -8.71 -13.65 -25.78
C SER A 553 -8.86 -13.66 -27.29
N THR A 554 -8.63 -14.82 -27.91
CA THR A 554 -8.86 -15.03 -29.35
C THR A 554 -10.29 -14.71 -29.82
N LYS A 555 -11.26 -14.63 -28.89
CA LYS A 555 -12.67 -14.32 -29.18
C LYS A 555 -13.14 -13.01 -28.59
N SER A 556 -12.32 -12.31 -27.82
CA SER A 556 -12.74 -11.07 -27.15
C SER A 556 -12.71 -9.85 -28.08
N GLY A 557 -12.11 -9.98 -29.27
CA GLY A 557 -12.05 -8.89 -30.25
C GLY A 557 -11.25 -7.68 -29.76
N GLY A 558 -10.23 -7.93 -28.92
CA GLY A 558 -9.43 -6.89 -28.28
C GLY A 558 -10.09 -6.21 -27.08
N LYS A 559 -11.26 -6.67 -26.65
CA LYS A 559 -11.86 -6.24 -25.39
C LYS A 559 -11.36 -7.11 -24.24
N LEU A 560 -11.33 -6.53 -23.05
CA LEU A 560 -11.12 -7.24 -21.81
C LEU A 560 -12.32 -8.14 -21.51
N ALA A 561 -12.05 -9.37 -21.09
CA ALA A 561 -13.05 -10.36 -20.71
C ALA A 561 -12.70 -11.02 -19.37
N SER A 562 -13.73 -11.35 -18.59
CA SER A 562 -13.58 -12.08 -17.33
C SER A 562 -13.45 -13.59 -17.54
N LEU A 563 -12.99 -14.30 -16.50
CA LEU A 563 -12.97 -15.77 -16.50
C LEU A 563 -14.38 -16.37 -16.57
N ASP A 564 -15.36 -15.73 -15.93
CA ASP A 564 -16.77 -16.16 -15.99
C ASP A 564 -17.33 -16.05 -17.41
N GLN A 565 -17.01 -14.95 -18.09
CA GLN A 565 -17.34 -14.73 -19.50
C GLN A 565 -16.68 -15.79 -20.39
N TYR A 566 -15.41 -16.15 -20.16
CA TYR A 566 -14.74 -17.26 -20.87
C TYR A 566 -15.47 -18.58 -20.64
N ILE A 567 -15.79 -18.91 -19.38
CA ILE A 567 -16.51 -20.15 -19.04
C ILE A 567 -17.86 -20.22 -19.74
N SER A 568 -18.58 -19.11 -19.82
CA SER A 568 -19.87 -19.04 -20.53
C SER A 568 -19.77 -19.38 -22.03
N ARG A 569 -18.59 -19.17 -22.63
CA ARG A 569 -18.28 -19.43 -24.05
C ARG A 569 -17.52 -20.74 -24.27
N MET A 570 -17.26 -21.52 -23.22
CA MET A 570 -16.59 -22.82 -23.34
C MET A 570 -17.41 -23.80 -24.16
N LYS A 571 -16.72 -24.64 -24.93
CA LYS A 571 -17.39 -25.68 -25.72
C LYS A 571 -17.97 -26.80 -24.84
N PRO A 572 -19.06 -27.45 -25.28
CA PRO A 572 -19.53 -28.68 -24.64
C PRO A 572 -18.43 -29.73 -24.58
N GLY A 573 -18.13 -30.24 -23.37
CA GLY A 573 -17.07 -31.22 -23.13
C GLY A 573 -15.66 -30.64 -22.93
N GLN A 574 -15.48 -29.32 -23.04
CA GLN A 574 -14.23 -28.65 -22.67
C GLN A 574 -14.05 -28.67 -21.14
N LYS A 575 -12.91 -29.19 -20.67
CA LYS A 575 -12.60 -29.32 -19.24
C LYS A 575 -11.66 -28.24 -18.71
N ASP A 576 -10.79 -27.73 -19.58
CA ASP A 576 -9.70 -26.85 -19.19
C ASP A 576 -9.85 -25.46 -19.85
N ILE A 577 -9.38 -24.43 -19.16
CA ILE A 577 -9.23 -23.06 -19.67
C ILE A 577 -7.90 -22.98 -20.41
N PHE A 578 -7.94 -22.66 -21.70
CA PHE A 578 -6.73 -22.56 -22.51
C PHE A 578 -6.15 -21.15 -22.45
N TYR A 579 -4.84 -21.05 -22.24
CA TYR A 579 -4.13 -19.79 -22.22
C TYR A 579 -2.74 -19.91 -22.88
N ILE A 580 -2.19 -18.78 -23.30
CA ILE A 580 -0.83 -18.64 -23.82
C ILE A 580 -0.17 -17.39 -23.22
N THR A 581 1.12 -17.48 -22.94
CA THR A 581 1.93 -16.40 -22.36
C THR A 581 2.98 -15.93 -23.36
N GLY A 582 3.23 -14.62 -23.44
CA GLY A 582 4.22 -14.04 -24.35
C GLY A 582 4.40 -12.54 -24.12
N ASN A 583 5.25 -11.91 -24.92
CA ASN A 583 5.64 -10.51 -24.70
C ASN A 583 4.68 -9.50 -25.35
N SER A 584 3.96 -9.90 -26.39
CA SER A 584 3.00 -9.04 -27.08
C SER A 584 1.84 -9.85 -27.62
N LYS A 585 0.68 -9.19 -27.75
CA LYS A 585 -0.52 -9.80 -28.31
C LYS A 585 -0.31 -10.23 -29.76
N GLU A 586 0.33 -9.39 -30.57
CA GLU A 586 0.56 -9.64 -32.00
C GLU A 586 1.44 -10.88 -32.21
N GLN A 587 2.42 -11.09 -31.33
CA GLN A 587 3.26 -12.29 -31.32
C GLN A 587 2.43 -13.53 -30.96
N LEU A 588 1.56 -13.41 -29.94
CA LEU A 588 0.72 -14.51 -29.48
C LEU A 588 -0.31 -14.92 -30.52
N GLU A 589 -0.98 -13.98 -31.18
CA GLU A 589 -1.99 -14.25 -32.21
C GLU A 589 -1.44 -15.04 -33.41
N LYS A 590 -0.17 -14.81 -33.75
CA LYS A 590 0.55 -15.51 -34.84
C LYS A 590 1.22 -16.81 -34.37
N SER A 591 1.05 -17.19 -33.12
CA SER A 591 1.74 -18.35 -32.56
C SER A 591 1.26 -19.67 -33.19
N PRO A 592 2.20 -20.55 -33.59
CA PRO A 592 1.89 -21.91 -34.06
C PRO A 592 1.04 -22.72 -33.08
N PHE A 593 1.15 -22.43 -31.78
CA PHE A 593 0.41 -23.14 -30.73
C PHE A 593 -1.10 -22.90 -30.77
N LEU A 594 -1.57 -21.87 -31.48
CA LEU A 594 -2.99 -21.52 -31.58
C LEU A 594 -3.68 -22.13 -32.81
N GLU A 595 -2.95 -22.49 -33.86
CA GLU A 595 -3.53 -22.79 -35.18
C GLU A 595 -4.68 -23.79 -35.13
N ARG A 596 -4.47 -24.97 -34.52
CA ARG A 596 -5.52 -26.00 -34.45
C ARG A 596 -6.60 -25.69 -33.44
N LEU A 597 -6.27 -24.94 -32.37
CA LEU A 597 -7.26 -24.44 -31.40
C LEU A 597 -8.22 -23.48 -32.09
N THR A 598 -7.70 -22.52 -32.85
CA THR A 598 -8.48 -21.54 -33.64
C THR A 598 -9.27 -22.24 -34.74
N LYS A 599 -8.68 -23.18 -35.50
CA LYS A 599 -9.42 -24.00 -36.49
C LYS A 599 -10.53 -24.83 -35.86
N LYS A 600 -10.30 -25.38 -34.66
CA LYS A 600 -11.33 -26.06 -33.87
C LYS A 600 -12.20 -25.07 -33.08
N ASN A 601 -12.08 -23.76 -33.28
CA ASN A 601 -12.87 -22.68 -32.65
C ASN A 601 -12.87 -22.71 -31.11
N TYR A 602 -11.77 -23.12 -30.48
CA TYR A 602 -11.53 -22.96 -29.04
C TYR A 602 -11.10 -21.53 -28.73
N GLU A 603 -11.52 -21.02 -27.58
CA GLU A 603 -11.07 -19.72 -27.06
C GLU A 603 -9.76 -19.90 -26.30
N VAL A 604 -8.79 -19.00 -26.49
CA VAL A 604 -7.51 -19.01 -25.78
C VAL A 604 -7.26 -17.62 -25.21
N ILE A 605 -6.90 -17.55 -23.93
CA ILE A 605 -6.57 -16.32 -23.22
C ILE A 605 -5.13 -15.90 -23.54
N PHE A 606 -4.93 -14.60 -23.77
CA PHE A 606 -3.62 -13.98 -23.94
C PHE A 606 -3.14 -13.39 -22.61
N PHE A 607 -1.97 -13.84 -22.18
CA PHE A 607 -1.23 -13.26 -21.06
C PHE A 607 0.03 -12.57 -21.59
N THR A 608 0.02 -11.24 -21.54
CA THR A 608 1.06 -10.38 -22.10
C THR A 608 1.97 -9.78 -21.04
N ASP A 609 1.59 -9.82 -19.75
CA ASP A 609 2.42 -9.26 -18.70
C ASP A 609 3.38 -10.31 -18.12
N PRO A 610 4.64 -9.94 -17.79
CA PRO A 610 5.57 -10.86 -17.14
C PRO A 610 5.05 -11.45 -15.82
N VAL A 611 4.21 -10.71 -15.09
CA VAL A 611 3.60 -11.18 -13.83
C VAL A 611 2.62 -12.33 -14.05
N ASP A 612 2.05 -12.47 -15.26
CA ASP A 612 1.07 -13.53 -15.55
C ASP A 612 1.71 -14.92 -15.50
N GLU A 613 2.99 -15.06 -15.85
CA GLU A 613 3.67 -16.35 -15.75
C GLU A 613 3.81 -16.80 -14.29
N TYR A 614 4.07 -15.85 -13.38
CA TYR A 614 4.08 -16.09 -11.94
C TYR A 614 2.68 -16.34 -11.40
N LEU A 615 1.69 -15.56 -11.82
CA LEU A 615 0.27 -15.71 -11.46
C LEU A 615 -0.21 -17.15 -11.65
N MET A 616 0.13 -17.75 -12.80
CA MET A 616 -0.29 -19.11 -13.15
C MET A 616 0.38 -20.22 -12.33
N GLN A 617 1.39 -19.91 -11.52
CA GLN A 617 1.94 -20.86 -10.54
C GLN A 617 1.06 -20.97 -9.29
N TYR A 618 0.20 -19.98 -9.02
CA TYR A 618 -0.66 -19.93 -7.84
C TYR A 618 -2.15 -20.14 -8.16
N LEU A 619 -2.58 -19.77 -9.37
CA LEU A 619 -3.95 -19.98 -9.85
C LEU A 619 -4.06 -21.30 -10.62
N MET A 620 -4.24 -22.41 -9.89
CA MET A 620 -4.27 -23.77 -10.46
C MET A 620 -5.57 -24.07 -11.22
N ASP A 621 -6.70 -23.61 -10.68
CA ASP A 621 -8.04 -23.82 -11.20
C ASP A 621 -8.97 -22.65 -10.86
N TYR A 622 -10.08 -22.57 -11.59
CA TYR A 622 -11.14 -21.58 -11.40
C TYR A 622 -12.50 -22.23 -11.71
N GLU A 623 -13.42 -22.21 -10.76
CA GLU A 623 -14.77 -22.82 -10.87
C GLU A 623 -14.70 -24.27 -11.41
N ASP A 624 -13.84 -25.09 -10.79
CA ASP A 624 -13.53 -26.50 -11.14
C ASP A 624 -12.91 -26.72 -12.53
N LYS A 625 -12.47 -25.65 -13.21
CA LYS A 625 -11.74 -25.72 -14.50
C LYS A 625 -10.26 -25.49 -14.28
N LYS A 626 -9.43 -26.44 -14.75
CA LYS A 626 -7.97 -26.28 -14.69
C LYS A 626 -7.48 -25.36 -15.79
N PHE A 627 -6.37 -24.68 -15.54
CA PHE A 627 -5.68 -23.92 -16.59
C PHE A 627 -4.70 -24.82 -17.35
N GLN A 628 -4.71 -24.71 -18.68
CA GLN A 628 -3.81 -25.44 -19.56
C GLN A 628 -3.08 -24.46 -20.48
N ASN A 629 -1.77 -24.36 -20.28
CA ASN A 629 -0.91 -23.60 -21.18
C ASN A 629 -0.80 -24.35 -22.51
N VAL A 630 -1.13 -23.68 -23.61
CA VAL A 630 -1.12 -24.27 -24.96
C VAL A 630 0.28 -24.42 -25.56
N SER A 631 1.28 -23.71 -25.02
CA SER A 631 2.69 -23.86 -25.42
C SER A 631 3.40 -25.01 -24.70
N LYS A 632 2.86 -25.51 -23.59
CA LYS A 632 3.44 -26.63 -22.82
C LYS A 632 2.91 -28.00 -23.29
N GLU A 633 3.65 -29.07 -23.00
CA GLU A 633 3.22 -30.44 -23.29
C GLU A 633 1.86 -30.80 -22.66
N GLY A 634 1.16 -31.77 -23.24
CA GLY A 634 -0.02 -32.39 -22.62
C GLY A 634 -1.39 -31.84 -23.03
N LEU A 635 -1.46 -30.98 -24.05
CA LEU A 635 -2.72 -30.45 -24.57
C LEU A 635 -3.62 -31.58 -25.12
N LYS A 636 -4.82 -31.74 -24.55
CA LYS A 636 -5.80 -32.78 -24.93
C LYS A 636 -6.96 -32.19 -25.72
N LEU A 637 -6.88 -32.26 -27.05
CA LEU A 637 -7.94 -31.78 -27.96
C LEU A 637 -8.92 -32.90 -28.36
N GLY A 638 -9.60 -33.49 -27.39
CA GLY A 638 -10.53 -34.61 -27.61
C GLY A 638 -9.82 -35.91 -28.03
N LYS A 639 -10.58 -37.01 -28.20
CA LYS A 639 -10.05 -38.29 -28.71
C LYS A 639 -10.29 -38.36 -30.23
N ASP A 640 -9.25 -38.10 -31.03
CA ASP A 640 -9.25 -38.45 -32.45
C ASP A 640 -8.76 -39.91 -32.58
N SER A 641 -9.60 -40.82 -33.11
CA SER A 641 -9.26 -42.25 -33.23
C SER A 641 -8.05 -42.53 -34.13
N LYS A 642 -7.74 -41.61 -35.06
CA LYS A 642 -6.64 -41.71 -36.03
C LYS A 642 -5.24 -41.37 -35.46
N ASP A 643 -5.17 -40.85 -34.23
CA ASP A 643 -3.89 -40.39 -33.66
C ASP A 643 -2.96 -41.54 -33.27
N LYS A 644 -3.49 -42.74 -33.01
CA LYS A 644 -2.65 -43.92 -32.72
C LYS A 644 -1.94 -44.43 -33.96
N ASP A 645 -2.67 -44.55 -35.07
CA ASP A 645 -2.12 -45.05 -36.34
C ASP A 645 -1.01 -44.13 -36.87
N LEU A 646 -1.20 -42.81 -36.77
CA LEU A 646 -0.18 -41.83 -37.15
C LEU A 646 1.07 -41.93 -36.27
N LYS A 647 0.91 -42.11 -34.95
CA LYS A 647 2.04 -42.30 -34.03
C LYS A 647 2.87 -43.52 -34.39
N GLU A 648 2.23 -44.58 -34.85
CA GLU A 648 2.90 -45.80 -35.27
C GLU A 648 3.61 -45.61 -36.61
N SER A 649 2.98 -44.93 -37.58
CA SER A 649 3.56 -44.75 -38.93
C SER A 649 4.79 -43.84 -38.96
N PHE A 650 4.90 -42.83 -38.08
CA PHE A 650 6.07 -41.92 -38.02
C PHE A 650 7.07 -42.27 -36.91
N LYS A 651 6.97 -43.46 -36.32
CA LYS A 651 7.85 -43.90 -35.22
C LYS A 651 9.33 -43.93 -35.64
N ASP A 652 9.62 -44.35 -36.87
CA ASP A 652 10.99 -44.42 -37.37
C ASP A 652 11.57 -43.02 -37.62
N LEU A 653 10.79 -42.12 -38.22
CA LEU A 653 11.18 -40.72 -38.43
C LEU A 653 11.47 -40.00 -37.10
N THR A 654 10.57 -40.15 -36.12
CA THR A 654 10.73 -39.50 -34.80
C THR A 654 11.99 -39.98 -34.08
N LYS A 655 12.28 -41.29 -34.14
CA LYS A 655 13.50 -41.87 -33.56
C LYS A 655 14.77 -41.41 -34.28
N TRP A 656 14.75 -41.36 -35.61
CA TRP A 656 15.85 -40.88 -36.43
C TRP A 656 16.14 -39.40 -36.16
N TRP A 657 15.11 -38.55 -36.18
CA TRP A 657 15.26 -37.09 -36.04
C TRP A 657 15.77 -36.72 -34.64
N LYS A 658 15.38 -37.47 -33.60
CA LYS A 658 15.96 -37.35 -32.26
C LYS A 658 17.46 -37.60 -32.24
N SER A 659 17.92 -38.55 -33.05
CA SER A 659 19.34 -38.91 -33.15
C SER A 659 20.12 -37.88 -33.96
N ALA A 660 19.52 -37.36 -35.04
CA ALA A 660 20.10 -36.28 -35.84
C ALA A 660 20.27 -34.96 -35.07
N LEU A 661 19.40 -34.69 -34.09
CA LEU A 661 19.45 -33.48 -33.25
C LEU A 661 20.17 -33.67 -31.90
N ALA A 662 20.97 -34.72 -31.75
CA ALA A 662 21.66 -35.01 -30.49
C ALA A 662 22.57 -33.86 -30.02
N SER A 663 23.12 -33.06 -30.93
CA SER A 663 23.94 -31.87 -30.63
C SER A 663 23.13 -30.66 -30.15
N GLU A 664 21.82 -30.66 -30.36
CA GLU A 664 20.92 -29.53 -30.12
C GLU A 664 20.12 -29.65 -28.81
N ASN A 665 20.44 -30.65 -27.97
CA ASN A 665 19.82 -30.90 -26.66
C ASN A 665 18.28 -31.02 -26.70
N VAL A 666 17.74 -31.76 -27.69
CA VAL A 666 16.30 -32.06 -27.78
C VAL A 666 15.94 -33.24 -26.88
N ASP A 667 15.08 -32.99 -25.88
CA ASP A 667 14.63 -34.03 -24.93
C ASP A 667 13.82 -35.14 -25.61
N ASP A 668 12.90 -34.78 -26.52
CA ASP A 668 12.09 -35.75 -27.25
C ASP A 668 11.53 -35.23 -28.58
N VAL A 669 11.20 -36.15 -29.49
CA VAL A 669 10.56 -35.87 -30.79
C VAL A 669 9.26 -36.65 -30.88
N LYS A 670 8.13 -35.93 -31.00
CA LYS A 670 6.77 -36.52 -30.94
C LYS A 670 5.91 -35.97 -32.07
N ILE A 671 4.87 -36.73 -32.45
CA ILE A 671 3.83 -36.20 -33.33
C ILE A 671 2.91 -35.29 -32.52
N SER A 672 2.66 -34.10 -33.06
CA SER A 672 1.75 -33.14 -32.48
C SER A 672 0.32 -33.29 -33.00
N ASN A 673 -0.62 -33.14 -32.08
CA ASN A 673 -2.03 -32.97 -32.40
C ASN A 673 -2.51 -31.52 -32.28
N ARG A 674 -1.61 -30.56 -32.07
CA ARG A 674 -1.96 -29.14 -31.87
C ARG A 674 -1.59 -28.22 -33.03
N LEU A 675 -0.72 -28.68 -33.93
CA LEU A 675 -0.32 -27.93 -35.12
C LEU A 675 -1.30 -28.14 -36.29
N ALA A 676 -1.34 -27.18 -37.21
CA ALA A 676 -2.14 -27.27 -38.43
C ALA A 676 -1.36 -26.88 -39.69
N ASP A 677 -0.74 -25.71 -39.73
CA ASP A 677 0.00 -25.18 -40.88
C ASP A 677 1.52 -25.23 -40.61
N THR A 678 1.97 -24.91 -39.40
CA THR A 678 3.37 -25.06 -39.00
C THR A 678 3.85 -26.53 -39.05
N PRO A 679 5.07 -26.80 -39.58
CA PRO A 679 5.62 -28.15 -39.66
C PRO A 679 6.08 -28.73 -38.32
N CYS A 680 6.70 -27.93 -37.44
CA CYS A 680 7.12 -28.40 -36.11
C CYS A 680 7.35 -27.26 -35.08
N VAL A 681 7.35 -27.57 -33.76
CA VAL A 681 7.58 -26.62 -32.64
C VAL A 681 8.45 -27.22 -31.51
N ARG A 682 9.00 -26.40 -30.58
CA ARG A 682 9.94 -26.83 -29.51
C ARG A 682 9.27 -27.73 -28.45
N VAL A 683 10.03 -28.72 -27.95
CA VAL A 683 9.60 -30.12 -27.70
C VAL A 683 9.21 -30.71 -29.05
N LEU A 684 10.20 -31.12 -29.86
CA LEU A 684 10.05 -31.24 -31.31
C LEU A 684 8.76 -31.99 -31.69
N GLU A 685 7.72 -31.21 -31.93
CA GLU A 685 6.35 -31.68 -32.08
C GLU A 685 6.03 -31.51 -33.56
N ILE A 686 5.93 -32.60 -34.31
CA ILE A 686 5.84 -32.55 -35.78
C ILE A 686 4.38 -32.65 -36.26
N ASN A 687 4.04 -31.89 -37.29
CA ASN A 687 2.75 -31.92 -37.97
C ASN A 687 2.77 -32.99 -39.09
N PRO A 688 2.15 -34.16 -38.88
CA PRO A 688 2.24 -35.28 -39.83
C PRO A 688 1.48 -35.00 -41.14
N ARG A 689 0.67 -33.93 -41.19
CA ARG A 689 -0.08 -33.53 -42.38
C ARG A 689 0.71 -32.60 -43.29
N HIS A 690 1.80 -32.01 -42.80
CA HIS A 690 2.58 -31.04 -43.56
C HIS A 690 3.36 -31.71 -44.70
N PRO A 691 3.36 -31.17 -45.93
CA PRO A 691 4.05 -31.77 -47.07
C PRO A 691 5.54 -32.02 -46.84
N ILE A 692 6.25 -31.05 -46.24
CA ILE A 692 7.68 -31.20 -45.92
C ILE A 692 7.92 -32.37 -44.96
N ILE A 693 7.04 -32.58 -43.97
CA ILE A 693 7.19 -33.66 -42.99
C ILE A 693 6.97 -35.03 -43.63
N LYS A 694 6.06 -35.13 -44.61
CA LYS A 694 5.86 -36.36 -45.39
C LYS A 694 7.05 -36.67 -46.31
N GLU A 695 7.55 -35.67 -47.02
CA GLU A 695 8.73 -35.81 -47.87
C GLU A 695 9.96 -36.21 -47.05
N LEU A 696 10.18 -35.58 -45.88
CA LEU A 696 11.24 -35.96 -44.95
C LEU A 696 11.09 -37.42 -44.50
N GLN A 697 9.88 -37.88 -44.20
CA GLN A 697 9.62 -39.28 -43.85
C GLN A 697 10.06 -40.22 -44.98
N GLU A 698 9.65 -39.95 -46.22
CA GLU A 698 9.98 -40.79 -47.38
C GLU A 698 11.48 -40.84 -47.64
N ARG A 699 12.17 -39.69 -47.53
CA ARG A 699 13.64 -39.62 -47.69
C ARG A 699 14.39 -40.37 -46.61
N VAL A 700 14.00 -40.23 -45.34
CA VAL A 700 14.63 -40.95 -44.23
C VAL A 700 14.42 -42.46 -44.34
N VAL A 701 13.26 -42.90 -44.84
CA VAL A 701 13.00 -44.34 -45.12
C VAL A 701 13.89 -44.86 -46.27
N LYS A 702 14.19 -44.01 -47.25
CA LYS A 702 15.02 -44.39 -48.41
C LYS A 702 16.52 -44.39 -48.09
N ASP A 703 17.01 -43.36 -47.41
CA ASP A 703 18.40 -43.21 -46.98
C ASP A 703 18.46 -42.38 -45.68
N SER A 704 18.79 -43.06 -44.57
CA SER A 704 18.87 -42.43 -43.25
C SER A 704 20.18 -41.68 -43.00
N GLU A 705 21.20 -41.85 -43.84
CA GLU A 705 22.51 -41.23 -43.67
C GLU A 705 22.74 -40.01 -44.59
N ASP A 706 21.72 -39.62 -45.35
CA ASP A 706 21.76 -38.44 -46.23
C ASP A 706 22.03 -37.15 -45.42
N GLU A 707 23.22 -36.58 -45.62
CA GLU A 707 23.69 -35.35 -44.96
C GLU A 707 22.84 -34.12 -45.33
N GLY A 708 22.27 -34.07 -46.54
CA GLY A 708 21.35 -33.02 -46.95
C GLY A 708 20.03 -33.09 -46.19
N VAL A 709 19.53 -34.30 -45.92
CA VAL A 709 18.32 -34.53 -45.11
C VAL A 709 18.58 -34.17 -43.64
N LYS A 710 19.75 -34.52 -43.09
CA LYS A 710 20.16 -34.11 -41.72
C LYS A 710 20.24 -32.58 -41.58
N LYS A 711 20.89 -31.88 -42.51
CA LYS A 711 20.96 -30.41 -42.52
C LYS A 711 19.58 -29.77 -42.62
N THR A 712 18.72 -30.27 -43.50
CA THR A 712 17.34 -29.78 -43.64
C THR A 712 16.55 -29.96 -42.33
N ALA A 713 16.69 -31.12 -41.69
CA ALA A 713 16.03 -31.44 -40.43
C ALA A 713 16.52 -30.53 -39.27
N GLN A 714 17.79 -30.15 -39.26
CA GLN A 714 18.37 -29.18 -38.31
C GLN A 714 17.89 -27.75 -38.59
N LEU A 715 17.88 -27.32 -39.85
CA LEU A 715 17.37 -26.00 -40.25
C LEU A 715 15.89 -25.84 -39.84
N MET A 716 15.06 -26.85 -40.09
CA MET A 716 13.65 -26.85 -39.67
C MET A 716 13.49 -26.74 -38.16
N TYR A 717 14.33 -27.41 -37.38
CA TYR A 717 14.32 -27.28 -35.92
C TYR A 717 14.69 -25.86 -35.48
N GLN A 718 15.73 -25.27 -36.06
CA GLN A 718 16.17 -23.91 -35.74
C GLN A 718 15.10 -22.86 -36.13
N THR A 719 14.44 -23.02 -37.28
CA THR A 719 13.29 -22.19 -37.66
C THR A 719 12.13 -22.34 -36.66
N ALA A 720 11.82 -23.57 -36.24
CA ALA A 720 10.77 -23.83 -35.26
C ALA A 720 11.07 -23.22 -33.88
N LEU A 721 12.34 -23.15 -33.47
CA LEU A 721 12.76 -22.45 -32.24
C LEU A 721 12.40 -20.97 -32.31
N MET A 722 12.72 -20.30 -33.42
CA MET A 722 12.41 -18.89 -33.62
C MET A 722 10.90 -18.62 -33.68
N GLU A 723 10.15 -19.39 -34.46
CA GLU A 723 8.69 -19.24 -34.55
C GLU A 723 7.99 -19.45 -33.20
N SER A 724 8.57 -20.29 -32.35
CA SER A 724 8.06 -20.55 -31.01
C SER A 724 8.54 -19.52 -29.96
N GLY A 725 9.29 -18.48 -30.36
CA GLY A 725 9.74 -17.39 -29.50
C GLY A 725 10.98 -17.68 -28.66
N PHE A 726 11.80 -18.68 -29.02
CA PHE A 726 13.02 -19.04 -28.29
C PHE A 726 14.29 -18.46 -28.92
N LEU A 727 15.30 -18.24 -28.08
CA LEU A 727 16.63 -17.82 -28.52
C LEU A 727 17.37 -18.99 -29.19
N LEU A 728 18.08 -18.70 -30.27
CA LEU A 728 18.99 -19.62 -30.93
C LEU A 728 20.30 -19.74 -30.14
N SER A 729 20.83 -20.96 -30.03
CA SER A 729 22.12 -21.25 -29.40
C SER A 729 23.30 -20.67 -30.20
N ASP A 730 23.24 -20.74 -31.53
CA ASP A 730 24.23 -20.18 -32.45
C ASP A 730 23.56 -19.53 -33.67
N PRO A 731 23.28 -18.21 -33.62
CA PRO A 731 22.70 -17.48 -34.75
C PRO A 731 23.57 -17.49 -36.01
N LYS A 732 24.91 -17.57 -35.88
CA LYS A 732 25.82 -17.56 -37.02
C LYS A 732 25.74 -18.87 -37.80
N HIS A 733 25.69 -20.00 -37.10
CA HIS A 733 25.50 -21.31 -37.72
C HIS A 733 24.15 -21.40 -38.44
N PHE A 734 23.08 -20.89 -37.84
CA PHE A 734 21.77 -20.81 -38.50
C PHE A 734 21.81 -19.99 -39.78
N ALA A 735 22.42 -18.80 -39.75
CA ALA A 735 22.59 -17.96 -40.94
C ALA A 735 23.39 -18.68 -42.03
N SER A 736 24.48 -19.38 -41.67
CA SER A 736 25.27 -20.19 -42.61
C SER A 736 24.43 -21.26 -43.31
N ASN A 737 23.56 -21.97 -42.57
CA ASN A 737 22.66 -22.98 -43.15
C ASN A 737 21.64 -22.39 -44.12
N ILE A 738 21.16 -21.17 -43.85
CA ILE A 738 20.30 -20.43 -44.79
C ILE A 738 21.09 -20.07 -46.04
N TYR A 739 22.29 -19.51 -45.90
CA TYR A 739 23.13 -19.15 -47.04
C TYR A 739 23.48 -20.36 -47.91
N ASP A 740 23.79 -21.51 -47.31
CA ASP A 740 24.02 -22.77 -48.05
C ASP A 740 22.76 -23.22 -48.80
N SER A 741 21.58 -23.10 -48.19
CA SER A 741 20.31 -23.43 -48.84
C SER A 741 20.01 -22.50 -50.02
N VAL A 742 20.29 -21.20 -49.87
CA VAL A 742 20.15 -20.20 -50.94
C VAL A 742 21.14 -20.46 -52.06
N LYS A 743 22.42 -20.71 -51.76
CA LYS A 743 23.45 -21.09 -52.74
C LYS A 743 23.01 -22.31 -53.54
N SER A 744 22.54 -23.36 -52.86
CA SER A 744 22.04 -24.56 -53.54
C SER A 744 20.81 -24.28 -54.41
N SER A 745 19.89 -23.41 -53.99
CA SER A 745 18.71 -23.05 -54.79
C SER A 745 19.04 -22.24 -56.04
N LEU A 746 20.11 -21.44 -55.97
CA LEU A 746 20.63 -20.62 -57.07
C LEU A 746 21.65 -21.39 -57.94
N ASN A 747 21.90 -22.68 -57.66
CA ASN A 747 22.94 -23.50 -58.29
C ASN A 747 24.35 -22.90 -58.21
N ILE A 748 24.64 -22.16 -57.13
CA ILE A 748 25.97 -21.60 -56.85
C ILE A 748 26.82 -22.70 -56.20
N SER A 749 28.08 -22.83 -56.64
CA SER A 749 29.01 -23.82 -56.07
C SER A 749 29.19 -23.61 -54.56
N PRO A 750 29.22 -24.68 -53.74
CA PRO A 750 29.51 -24.58 -52.30
C PRO A 750 30.83 -23.84 -52.00
N ASP A 751 31.81 -24.00 -52.89
CA ASP A 751 33.15 -23.41 -52.80
C ASP A 751 33.29 -22.08 -53.56
N ALA A 752 32.19 -21.47 -53.98
CA ALA A 752 32.23 -20.15 -54.60
C ALA A 752 32.78 -19.14 -53.58
N ALA A 753 34.00 -18.67 -53.84
CA ALA A 753 34.64 -17.62 -53.06
C ALA A 753 33.89 -16.30 -53.27
N VAL A 754 33.85 -15.48 -52.21
CA VAL A 754 33.50 -14.07 -52.37
C VAL A 754 34.59 -13.47 -53.25
N GLU A 755 34.21 -12.72 -54.29
CA GLU A 755 35.18 -11.97 -55.09
C GLU A 755 35.94 -11.05 -54.12
N GLU A 756 37.27 -11.16 -54.09
CA GLU A 756 38.09 -10.25 -53.31
C GLU A 756 37.92 -8.85 -53.92
N GLU A 757 37.55 -7.87 -53.10
CA GLU A 757 37.59 -6.47 -53.54
C GLU A 757 39.03 -6.17 -53.95
N ASP A 758 39.25 -5.77 -55.20
CA ASP A 758 40.55 -5.30 -55.66
C ASP A 758 40.88 -4.02 -54.86
N GLU A 759 41.62 -4.17 -53.74
CA GLU A 759 42.12 -3.05 -52.91
C GLU A 759 42.92 -2.00 -53.73
N ALA A 760 43.24 -2.31 -54.99
CA ALA A 760 43.85 -1.40 -55.94
C ALA A 760 42.89 -0.31 -56.47
N GLU A 761 41.59 -0.58 -56.63
CA GLU A 761 40.63 0.42 -57.14
C GLU A 761 40.22 1.43 -56.06
N GLU A 762 40.14 1.02 -54.78
CA GLU A 762 39.90 1.97 -53.68
C GLU A 762 41.11 2.86 -53.39
N ALA A 763 42.33 2.33 -53.49
CA ALA A 763 43.55 3.13 -53.31
C ALA A 763 43.78 4.15 -54.45
N GLU A 764 43.41 3.82 -55.70
CA GLU A 764 43.43 4.78 -56.81
C GLU A 764 42.31 5.83 -56.71
N ALA A 765 41.13 5.46 -56.19
CA ALA A 765 40.03 6.39 -55.95
C ALA A 765 40.31 7.36 -54.79
N GLU A 766 40.93 6.90 -53.70
CA GLU A 766 41.36 7.76 -52.58
C GLU A 766 42.53 8.68 -52.98
N ALA A 767 43.47 8.21 -53.79
CA ALA A 767 44.57 9.04 -54.29
C ALA A 767 44.10 10.11 -55.30
N GLU A 768 43.11 9.81 -56.15
CA GLU A 768 42.49 10.82 -57.02
C GLU A 768 41.68 11.85 -56.22
N ALA A 769 41.03 11.46 -55.12
CA ALA A 769 40.27 12.35 -54.24
C ALA A 769 41.18 13.32 -53.47
N GLU A 770 42.28 12.84 -52.88
CA GLU A 770 43.27 13.70 -52.20
C GLU A 770 43.96 14.67 -53.18
N SER A 771 44.17 14.27 -54.44
CA SER A 771 44.76 15.14 -55.46
C SER A 771 43.82 16.28 -55.93
N LYS A 772 42.51 16.09 -55.82
CA LYS A 772 41.50 17.11 -56.16
C LYS A 772 41.27 18.09 -55.00
N GLU A 773 41.28 17.63 -53.75
CA GLU A 773 41.12 18.51 -52.57
C GLU A 773 42.33 19.41 -52.28
N ALA A 774 43.54 19.03 -52.71
CA ALA A 774 44.74 19.86 -52.58
C ALA A 774 44.78 21.09 -53.54
N SER A 775 43.81 21.23 -54.45
CA SER A 775 43.79 22.31 -55.46
C SER A 775 42.80 23.46 -55.20
N THR A 776 41.97 23.38 -54.15
CA THR A 776 40.92 24.37 -53.86
C THR A 776 40.91 24.94 -52.43
N SER A 777 42.07 25.10 -51.79
CA SER A 777 42.18 25.84 -50.52
C SER A 777 43.38 26.81 -50.47
N LYS A 778 43.28 27.90 -51.25
CA LYS A 778 43.90 29.19 -50.93
C LYS A 778 42.97 30.32 -51.34
N GLY A 779 42.42 31.03 -50.36
CA GLY A 779 41.81 32.35 -50.51
C GLY A 779 40.37 32.45 -50.04
N ASP A 780 40.16 32.66 -48.74
CA ASP A 780 39.70 33.94 -48.17
C ASP A 780 38.84 33.78 -46.91
N ASP A 781 39.36 34.40 -45.85
CA ASP A 781 38.75 34.66 -44.56
C ASP A 781 37.51 35.57 -44.68
N ALA A 782 36.45 35.27 -43.92
CA ALA A 782 35.73 36.27 -43.11
C ALA A 782 34.76 35.63 -42.11
N ALA A 783 34.96 36.00 -40.84
CA ALA A 783 34.13 35.96 -39.63
C ALA A 783 32.60 35.75 -39.84
N ALA A 784 31.99 34.75 -39.22
CA ALA A 784 31.56 34.67 -37.81
C ALA A 784 30.30 35.49 -37.49
N ASP A 785 29.20 34.79 -37.23
CA ASP A 785 28.50 34.94 -35.94
C ASP A 785 27.67 33.69 -35.62
N ALA A 786 27.73 33.31 -34.35
CA ALA A 786 26.99 32.23 -33.72
C ALA A 786 25.55 32.67 -33.42
N ASP A 787 24.58 31.75 -33.40
CA ASP A 787 24.10 31.18 -32.13
C ASP A 787 22.96 30.15 -32.34
N THR A 788 22.87 29.23 -31.37
CA THR A 788 21.67 28.49 -30.92
C THR A 788 21.02 27.39 -31.80
N LEU A 789 21.17 26.12 -31.41
CA LEU A 789 20.18 25.38 -30.58
C LEU A 789 20.62 23.93 -30.36
N LYS A 790 20.61 23.56 -29.08
CA LYS A 790 20.98 22.29 -28.48
C LYS A 790 19.87 21.23 -28.59
N ASP A 791 20.33 20.01 -28.78
CA ASP A 791 20.04 18.79 -28.01
C ASP A 791 18.62 18.53 -27.49
N GLU A 792 18.01 17.46 -28.02
CA GLU A 792 17.38 16.40 -27.22
C GLU A 792 17.81 15.04 -27.78
N LEU A 793 18.48 14.23 -26.94
CA LEU A 793 18.20 12.79 -26.72
C LEU A 793 19.00 12.24 -25.54
#